data_AF-A0AA90QTF8-F1
#
_entry.id   AF-A0AA90QTF8-F1
#
_cell.length_a   1.000
_cell.length_b   1.000
_cell.length_c   1.000
_cell.angle_alpha   90.00
_cell.angle_beta   90.00
_cell.angle_gamma   90.00
#
_symmetry.space_group_name_H-M   'P 1'
#
loop_
_entity.id
_entity.type
_entity.pdbx_description
1 polymer ?
#
loop_
_entity_poly.entity_id
_entity_poly.type
_entity_poly.pdbx_seq_one_letter_code
_entity_poly.pdbx_strand_id
1 'polypeptide(L)'
;MMLKKSLYLLTALACASSTALAAVPTNNQEELALIDLQMSSFERSPPAHPRFVRGAQGESIVAAARGGRDPAVKVIADRIARWPTSRISTDGVTALKSDMTMALWNHEKDKMSLHFEAIAEAAFLFYLDPNKAALLTDLRSRIQLFGPAIVARGCSDDIYFSREYMRQFALAYDFAGQNLEPGDVVIIKNVMKACAAKLPGLLTTLQTYPDYALGFNALGKMAAALLLVRGDAAFVDLSAEDHRRALKAYINRLPSWGGTDYLSDGGYSNGSSYFLYDTSESVAVWDTFARVLDYPIYEKPYVKNLPNFLLYNVPPNSPAGVFGDGAEVDRRVDGETLYLTYPIMTRYTGSANPGIATLSQWYLKKNNGAGDQGRLSYLFSPPESAASPASPTNILSKNFSSVGVAAFHTSFNDVNRASLYFRSGPMGSSNHAHHDHNSFLLYNKGQVLAMTSGRYESTTEPHWGGYYKKTMAHNAITYNDGQGQELVGGSEGTRSEKGEISYFNPNPDANGLSTSPRGVKYDIVKGNALNAYGTANLSRAERTMIFVRPSTIVIFDQLRSANANKKWEYNLHTPVTGNAVGDEYKFETLSGTSMCVKVMSRSPLIRSQKSDKDSFGTESLGSFPPKTPVTHFWNKFAYVNPTLDGLFVSVIRLDCPLTPIANVAFFSGITSVNVGNFDVSLTDAGVLQVK
;
A
#
# COMPACT_ATOMS: atom_id res chain seq x y z
N MET A 1 8.04 52.60 -18.01
CA MET A 1 7.13 52.44 -16.85
C MET A 1 6.68 50.98 -16.65
N MET A 2 7.54 49.98 -16.90
CA MET A 2 7.24 48.55 -16.77
C MET A 2 8.42 47.75 -16.16
N LEU A 3 9.09 48.31 -15.13
CA LEU A 3 10.19 47.60 -14.45
C LEU A 3 10.26 47.84 -12.92
N LYS A 4 9.19 48.38 -12.31
CA LYS A 4 9.14 48.66 -10.87
C LYS A 4 8.02 47.93 -10.09
N LYS A 5 7.26 47.03 -10.72
CA LYS A 5 6.18 46.27 -10.03
C LYS A 5 6.57 44.86 -9.57
N SER A 6 7.67 44.27 -10.04
CA SER A 6 8.09 42.92 -9.61
C SER A 6 8.93 42.89 -8.32
N LEU A 7 9.42 44.03 -7.84
CA LEU A 7 10.26 44.09 -6.63
C LEU A 7 9.47 44.30 -5.33
N TYR A 8 8.20 44.69 -5.42
CA TYR A 8 7.32 44.90 -4.27
C TYR A 8 6.59 43.63 -3.79
N LEU A 9 6.57 42.55 -4.59
CA LEU A 9 5.98 41.27 -4.17
C LEU A 9 6.96 40.40 -3.37
N LEU A 10 8.27 40.58 -3.55
CA LEU A 10 9.31 39.80 -2.84
C LEU A 10 9.68 40.37 -1.46
N THR A 11 9.33 41.61 -1.15
CA THR A 11 9.63 42.25 0.15
C THR A 11 8.45 42.26 1.13
N ALA A 12 7.23 41.97 0.67
CA ALA A 12 6.04 41.91 1.52
C ALA A 12 5.85 40.57 2.27
N LEU A 13 6.61 39.52 1.92
CA LEU A 13 6.57 38.22 2.63
C LEU A 13 7.49 38.16 3.87
N ALA A 14 8.24 39.22 4.17
CA ALA A 14 9.22 39.23 5.27
C ALA A 14 8.67 39.73 6.63
N CYS A 15 7.38 40.04 6.74
CA CYS A 15 6.77 40.57 7.99
C CYS A 15 5.33 40.06 8.24
N ALA A 16 5.11 38.75 8.12
CA ALA A 16 3.90 38.12 8.65
C ALA A 16 4.28 37.08 9.71
N SER A 17 4.10 37.45 10.97
CA SER A 17 4.08 36.53 12.10
C SER A 17 2.85 35.62 12.03
N SER A 18 3.10 34.32 12.20
CA SER A 18 2.17 33.23 12.57
C SER A 18 0.85 33.07 11.79
N THR A 19 0.68 31.89 11.18
CA THR A 19 -0.58 31.22 10.77
C THR A 19 -1.10 31.32 9.33
N ALA A 20 -0.36 31.84 8.36
CA ALA A 20 -0.66 31.56 6.96
C ALA A 20 -0.12 30.16 6.59
N LEU A 21 -1.00 29.16 6.46
CA LEU A 21 -0.66 27.88 5.81
C LEU A 21 -0.03 28.21 4.45
N ALA A 22 1.24 27.83 4.26
CA ALA A 22 1.89 27.96 2.96
C ALA A 22 1.00 27.26 1.90
N ALA A 23 0.72 27.94 0.80
CA ALA A 23 -0.08 27.36 -0.27
C ALA A 23 0.57 26.04 -0.72
N VAL A 24 -0.23 24.98 -0.81
CA VAL A 24 0.25 23.65 -1.23
C VAL A 24 0.77 23.76 -2.66
N PRO A 25 2.00 23.30 -2.95
CA PRO A 25 2.53 23.32 -4.32
C PRO A 25 1.59 22.62 -5.30
N THR A 26 1.53 23.11 -6.53
CA THR A 26 0.73 22.53 -7.62
C THR A 26 1.59 21.90 -8.72
N ASN A 27 2.90 22.13 -8.67
CA ASN A 27 3.87 21.61 -9.62
C ASN A 27 5.26 21.44 -8.96
N ASN A 28 6.15 20.72 -9.64
CA ASN A 28 7.47 20.39 -9.12
C ASN A 28 8.36 21.62 -8.85
N GLN A 29 8.21 22.72 -9.60
CA GLN A 29 9.01 23.92 -9.38
C GLN A 29 8.60 24.66 -8.10
N GLU A 30 7.29 24.84 -7.88
CA GLU A 30 6.75 25.41 -6.64
C GLU A 30 7.15 24.60 -5.42
N GLU A 31 7.16 23.28 -5.53
CA GLU A 31 7.55 22.41 -4.42
C GLU A 31 9.03 22.51 -4.09
N LEU A 32 9.90 22.50 -5.10
CA LEU A 32 11.34 22.68 -4.86
C LEU A 32 11.62 24.05 -4.22
N ALA A 33 10.91 25.11 -4.64
CA ALA A 33 11.01 26.44 -4.04
C ALA A 33 10.50 26.47 -2.59
N LEU A 34 9.39 25.79 -2.28
CA LEU A 34 8.87 25.68 -0.92
C LEU A 34 9.85 24.92 -0.01
N ILE A 35 10.45 23.84 -0.49
CA ILE A 35 11.46 23.08 0.25
C ILE A 35 12.66 23.99 0.55
N ASP A 36 13.17 24.74 -0.42
CA ASP A 36 14.29 25.67 -0.22
C ASP A 36 13.94 26.79 0.77
N LEU A 37 12.72 27.33 0.70
CA LEU A 37 12.24 28.35 1.62
C LEU A 37 12.20 27.83 3.06
N GLN A 38 11.58 26.66 3.27
CA GLN A 38 11.45 26.06 4.60
C GLN A 38 12.81 25.64 5.17
N MET A 39 13.67 25.04 4.36
CA MET A 39 15.05 24.72 4.78
C MET A 39 15.83 25.97 5.17
N SER A 40 15.70 27.05 4.39
CA SER A 40 16.39 28.30 4.70
C SER A 40 15.83 28.96 5.96
N SER A 41 14.53 28.83 6.22
CA SER A 41 13.89 29.28 7.47
C SER A 41 14.41 28.49 8.67
N PHE A 42 14.37 27.16 8.55
CA PHE A 42 14.87 26.23 9.55
C PHE A 42 16.35 26.49 9.88
N GLU A 43 17.23 26.67 8.89
CA GLU A 43 18.66 26.87 9.13
C GLU A 43 18.99 28.22 9.78
N ARG A 44 18.16 29.25 9.58
CA ARG A 44 18.31 30.54 10.27
C ARG A 44 17.94 30.46 11.74
N SER A 45 16.97 29.62 12.10
CA SER A 45 16.52 29.46 13.48
C SER A 45 16.07 28.02 13.73
N PRO A 46 17.03 27.08 13.92
CA PRO A 46 16.69 25.69 14.21
C PRO A 46 15.91 25.60 15.52
N PRO A 47 14.79 24.84 15.57
CA PRO A 47 14.03 24.66 16.80
C PRO A 47 14.85 23.94 17.88
N ALA A 48 14.61 24.29 19.14
CA ALA A 48 15.20 23.60 20.28
C ALA A 48 14.71 22.16 20.41
N HIS A 49 15.51 21.33 21.09
CA HIS A 49 15.20 19.94 21.38
C HIS A 49 14.21 19.78 22.56
N PRO A 50 13.33 18.76 22.55
CA PRO A 50 13.06 17.88 21.41
C PRO A 50 12.24 18.61 20.33
N ARG A 51 12.72 18.58 19.09
CA ARG A 51 12.06 19.27 17.97
C ARG A 51 10.97 18.41 17.32
N PHE A 52 11.00 17.08 17.47
CA PHE A 52 9.99 16.20 16.89
C PHE A 52 8.58 16.39 17.50
N VAL A 53 8.50 16.76 18.78
CA VAL A 53 7.24 17.02 19.51
C VAL A 53 7.10 18.49 19.94
N ARG A 54 7.53 19.43 19.09
CA ARG A 54 7.40 20.87 19.39
C ARG A 54 5.99 21.43 19.14
N GLY A 55 5.70 22.56 19.78
CA GLY A 55 4.46 23.32 19.59
C GLY A 55 3.21 22.61 20.11
N ALA A 56 2.05 23.24 19.93
CA ALA A 56 0.78 22.77 20.49
C ALA A 56 0.41 21.33 20.10
N GLN A 57 0.66 20.94 18.84
CA GLN A 57 0.41 19.56 18.41
C GLN A 57 1.34 18.58 19.14
N GLY A 58 2.63 18.88 19.22
CA GLY A 58 3.60 18.04 19.93
C GLY A 58 3.30 17.92 21.42
N GLU A 59 2.92 19.03 22.07
CA GLU A 59 2.47 19.04 23.47
C GLU A 59 1.25 18.12 23.67
N SER A 60 0.28 18.15 22.74
CA SER A 60 -0.90 17.27 22.81
C SER A 60 -0.54 15.79 22.66
N ILE A 61 0.47 15.46 21.85
CA ILE A 61 0.99 14.10 21.67
C ILE A 61 1.66 13.64 22.96
N VAL A 62 2.48 14.48 23.58
CA VAL A 62 3.14 14.18 24.86
C VAL A 62 2.11 14.01 25.98
N ALA A 63 1.09 14.86 26.04
CA ALA A 63 0.00 14.74 27.00
C ALA A 63 -0.79 13.44 26.79
N ALA A 64 -1.11 13.08 25.55
CA ALA A 64 -1.77 11.82 25.22
C ALA A 64 -0.90 10.61 25.60
N ALA A 65 0.42 10.66 25.38
CA ALA A 65 1.34 9.60 25.78
C ALA A 65 1.42 9.43 27.30
N ARG A 66 1.43 10.53 28.07
CA ARG A 66 1.47 10.50 29.55
C ARG A 66 0.15 10.04 30.19
N GLY A 67 -0.98 10.38 29.57
CA GLY A 67 -2.32 10.08 30.08
C GLY A 67 -2.98 8.96 29.28
N GLY A 68 -3.62 9.31 28.15
CA GLY A 68 -4.51 8.42 27.41
C GLY A 68 -3.87 7.22 26.70
N ARG A 69 -2.53 7.10 26.70
CA ARG A 69 -1.77 5.99 26.10
C ARG A 69 -0.75 5.39 27.07
N ASP A 70 -0.97 5.53 28.38
CA ASP A 70 -0.13 4.90 29.40
C ASP A 70 0.05 3.37 29.23
N PRO A 71 -0.91 2.57 28.71
CA PRO A 71 -0.69 1.15 28.52
C PRO A 71 0.33 0.89 27.40
N ALA A 72 0.33 1.71 26.35
CA ALA A 72 1.31 1.61 25.26
C ALA A 72 2.72 1.98 25.75
N VAL A 73 2.84 3.05 26.56
CA VAL A 73 4.11 3.40 27.22
C VAL A 73 4.61 2.22 28.07
N LYS A 74 3.73 1.55 28.80
CA LYS A 74 4.08 0.37 29.59
C LYS A 74 4.51 -0.82 28.72
N VAL A 75 3.81 -1.13 27.63
CA VAL A 75 4.16 -2.23 26.70
C VAL A 75 5.58 -2.07 26.18
N ILE A 76 5.95 -0.86 25.76
CA ILE A 76 7.29 -0.55 25.26
C ILE A 76 8.32 -0.65 26.39
N ALA A 77 8.05 -0.06 27.56
CA ALA A 77 8.95 -0.13 28.71
C ALA A 77 9.21 -1.58 29.16
N ASP A 78 8.17 -2.42 29.23
CA ASP A 78 8.28 -3.83 29.58
C ASP A 78 9.06 -4.62 28.52
N ARG A 79 8.97 -4.26 27.23
CA ARG A 79 9.80 -4.86 26.17
C ARG A 79 11.28 -4.52 26.36
N ILE A 80 11.60 -3.26 26.61
CA ILE A 80 12.99 -2.81 26.87
C ILE A 80 13.55 -3.55 28.09
N ALA A 81 12.79 -3.62 29.19
CA ALA A 81 13.21 -4.29 30.42
C ALA A 81 13.38 -5.81 30.26
N ARG A 82 12.60 -6.47 29.40
CA ARG A 82 12.75 -7.91 29.09
C ARG A 82 14.00 -8.22 28.28
N TRP A 83 14.48 -7.26 27.50
CA TRP A 83 15.62 -7.39 26.60
C TRP A 83 16.68 -6.30 26.85
N PRO A 84 17.28 -6.28 28.06
CA PRO A 84 18.38 -5.37 28.34
C PRO A 84 19.58 -5.72 27.45
N THR A 85 20.54 -4.79 27.33
CA THR A 85 21.74 -4.97 26.51
C THR A 85 22.52 -6.24 26.82
N SER A 86 22.50 -6.73 28.05
CA SER A 86 23.13 -7.98 28.49
C SER A 86 22.49 -9.26 27.93
N ARG A 87 21.24 -9.18 27.42
CA ARG A 87 20.51 -10.31 26.82
C ARG A 87 20.47 -10.26 25.29
N ILE A 88 21.08 -9.26 24.68
CA ILE A 88 21.19 -9.18 23.22
C ILE A 88 22.14 -10.30 22.80
N SER A 89 21.69 -11.12 21.84
CA SER A 89 22.42 -12.32 21.43
C SER A 89 23.86 -11.97 21.03
N THR A 90 24.82 -12.78 21.48
CA THR A 90 26.21 -12.70 21.01
C THR A 90 26.25 -12.80 19.49
N ASP A 91 25.37 -13.59 18.88
CA ASP A 91 25.30 -13.76 17.43
C ASP A 91 24.87 -12.49 16.70
N GLY A 92 23.88 -11.75 17.20
CA GLY A 92 23.47 -10.48 16.59
C GLY A 92 24.54 -9.39 16.71
N VAL A 93 25.18 -9.29 17.88
CA VAL A 93 26.31 -8.36 18.08
C VAL A 93 27.55 -8.81 17.30
N THR A 94 27.78 -10.12 17.16
CA THR A 94 28.89 -10.69 16.38
C THR A 94 28.66 -10.50 14.89
N ALA A 95 27.44 -10.67 14.40
CA ALA A 95 27.08 -10.43 13.01
C ALA A 95 27.16 -8.94 12.65
N LEU A 96 26.89 -8.04 13.61
CA LEU A 96 27.22 -6.60 13.48
C LEU A 96 28.72 -6.30 13.56
N LYS A 97 29.54 -7.22 14.07
CA LYS A 97 31.01 -7.09 14.15
C LYS A 97 31.73 -7.84 13.02
N SER A 98 31.05 -8.70 12.27
CA SER A 98 31.55 -9.49 11.14
C SER A 98 30.93 -9.01 9.83
N ASP A 99 31.55 -9.24 8.66
CA ASP A 99 31.02 -8.79 7.35
C ASP A 99 29.79 -9.59 6.86
N MET A 100 28.96 -10.09 7.78
CA MET A 100 27.88 -11.04 7.52
C MET A 100 26.50 -10.38 7.49
N THR A 101 26.33 -9.34 6.67
CA THR A 101 25.06 -8.60 6.50
C THR A 101 23.88 -9.51 6.16
N MET A 102 24.12 -10.53 5.33
CA MET A 102 23.10 -11.51 4.93
C MET A 102 22.71 -12.46 6.08
N ALA A 103 23.60 -12.72 7.05
CA ALA A 103 23.26 -13.50 8.24
C ALA A 103 22.35 -12.71 9.19
N LEU A 104 22.59 -11.40 9.35
CA LEU A 104 21.67 -10.50 10.05
C LEU A 104 20.29 -10.52 9.39
N TRP A 105 20.24 -10.41 8.06
CA TRP A 105 18.98 -10.43 7.29
C TRP A 105 18.21 -11.75 7.47
N ASN A 106 18.90 -12.89 7.32
CA ASN A 106 18.25 -14.21 7.28
C ASN A 106 17.86 -14.75 8.66
N HIS A 107 18.54 -14.36 9.74
CA HIS A 107 18.36 -15.01 11.06
C HIS A 107 17.96 -14.07 12.19
N GLU A 108 18.33 -12.78 12.13
CA GLU A 108 18.19 -11.87 13.28
C GLU A 108 17.50 -10.53 12.93
N LYS A 109 17.02 -10.32 11.69
CA LYS A 109 16.50 -9.03 11.21
C LYS A 109 15.47 -8.41 12.13
N ASP A 110 14.44 -9.17 12.51
CA ASP A 110 13.32 -8.64 13.29
C ASP A 110 13.71 -8.37 14.74
N LYS A 111 14.49 -9.28 15.35
CA LYS A 111 15.04 -9.10 16.71
C LYS A 111 15.95 -7.88 16.77
N MET A 112 16.82 -7.74 15.77
CA MET A 112 17.78 -6.65 15.72
C MET A 112 17.11 -5.30 15.42
N SER A 113 16.09 -5.28 14.56
CA SER A 113 15.26 -4.09 14.31
C SER A 113 14.64 -3.58 15.62
N LEU A 114 14.07 -4.47 16.43
CA LEU A 114 13.52 -4.10 17.75
C LEU A 114 14.58 -3.56 18.71
N HIS A 115 15.82 -4.07 18.66
CA HIS A 115 16.91 -3.54 19.48
C HIS A 115 17.36 -2.14 19.06
N PHE A 116 17.32 -1.83 17.77
CA PHE A 116 17.60 -0.47 17.28
C PHE A 116 16.47 0.49 17.64
N GLU A 117 15.21 0.08 17.46
CA GLU A 117 14.05 0.89 17.87
C GLU A 117 14.09 1.23 19.36
N ALA A 118 14.53 0.29 20.19
CA ALA A 118 14.68 0.50 21.63
C ALA A 118 15.59 1.69 21.99
N ILE A 119 16.51 2.11 21.11
CA ILE A 119 17.34 3.31 21.29
C ILE A 119 16.45 4.56 21.33
N ALA A 120 15.61 4.77 20.32
CA ALA A 120 14.70 5.92 20.30
C ALA A 120 13.59 5.80 21.35
N GLU A 121 13.11 4.58 21.60
CA GLU A 121 12.06 4.33 22.59
C GLU A 121 12.52 4.64 24.01
N ALA A 122 13.69 4.16 24.42
CA ALA A 122 14.24 4.48 25.74
C ALA A 122 14.39 6.00 25.94
N ALA A 123 14.86 6.70 24.90
CA ALA A 123 14.99 8.16 24.93
C ALA A 123 13.65 8.88 25.06
N PHE A 124 12.64 8.50 24.27
CA PHE A 124 11.31 9.11 24.34
C PHE A 124 10.62 8.81 25.69
N LEU A 125 10.68 7.57 26.17
CA LEU A 125 10.07 7.19 27.44
C LEU A 125 10.76 7.89 28.63
N PHE A 126 12.09 8.10 28.57
CA PHE A 126 12.81 8.92 29.54
C PHE A 126 12.38 10.38 29.48
N TYR A 127 12.19 10.94 28.28
CA TYR A 127 11.65 12.29 28.11
C TYR A 127 10.24 12.44 28.69
N LEU A 128 9.39 11.41 28.57
CA LEU A 128 8.05 11.42 29.18
C LEU A 128 8.12 11.48 30.71
N ASP A 129 9.05 10.75 31.33
CA ASP A 129 9.26 10.68 32.78
C ASP A 129 10.76 10.60 33.14
N PRO A 130 11.40 11.76 33.41
CA PRO A 130 12.83 11.83 33.74
C PRO A 130 13.23 11.11 35.03
N ASN A 131 12.27 10.72 35.89
CA ASN A 131 12.57 9.97 37.11
C ASN A 131 12.94 8.52 36.81
N LYS A 132 12.65 8.02 35.61
CA LYS A 132 13.02 6.67 35.17
C LYS A 132 14.47 6.62 34.69
N ALA A 133 15.42 6.90 35.58
CA ALA A 133 16.85 6.93 35.27
C ALA A 133 17.37 5.64 34.62
N ALA A 134 16.76 4.48 34.91
CA ALA A 134 17.08 3.21 34.27
C ALA A 134 16.91 3.22 32.75
N LEU A 135 15.98 4.01 32.20
CA LEU A 135 15.81 4.17 30.75
C LEU A 135 16.97 4.95 30.13
N LEU A 136 17.46 6.00 30.81
CA LEU A 136 18.65 6.72 30.37
C LEU A 136 19.89 5.82 30.43
N THR A 137 20.02 4.99 31.48
CA THR A 137 21.11 4.00 31.57
C THR A 137 21.05 2.95 30.44
N ASP A 138 19.86 2.43 30.13
CA ASP A 138 19.67 1.47 29.03
C ASP A 138 19.96 2.13 27.67
N LEU A 139 19.45 3.33 27.43
CA LEU A 139 19.74 4.13 26.24
C LEU A 139 21.25 4.27 26.00
N ARG A 140 21.97 4.75 27.02
CA ARG A 140 23.43 4.92 26.94
C ARG A 140 24.13 3.59 26.67
N SER A 141 23.70 2.52 27.33
CA SER A 141 24.24 1.18 27.11
C SER A 141 24.05 0.71 25.67
N ARG A 142 22.91 0.99 25.04
CA ARG A 142 22.65 0.63 23.63
C ARG A 142 23.50 1.46 22.66
N ILE A 143 23.65 2.77 22.92
CA ILE A 143 24.53 3.65 22.13
C ILE A 143 25.96 3.10 22.14
N GLN A 144 26.47 2.75 23.32
CA GLN A 144 27.81 2.20 23.51
C GLN A 144 27.98 0.80 22.90
N LEU A 145 26.92 -0.03 22.94
CA LEU A 145 26.97 -1.38 22.38
C LEU A 145 27.01 -1.37 20.84
N PHE A 146 26.15 -0.57 20.20
CA PHE A 146 25.95 -0.63 18.76
C PHE A 146 26.79 0.39 17.98
N GLY A 147 26.92 1.61 18.51
CA GLY A 147 27.51 2.72 17.76
C GLY A 147 28.93 2.47 17.28
N PRO A 148 29.88 2.05 18.15
CA PRO A 148 31.25 1.75 17.73
C PRO A 148 31.34 0.66 16.64
N ALA A 149 30.51 -0.39 16.71
CA ALA A 149 30.49 -1.46 15.71
C ALA A 149 29.99 -0.96 14.34
N ILE A 150 28.91 -0.18 14.33
CA ILE A 150 28.36 0.45 13.11
C ILE A 150 29.42 1.37 12.47
N VAL A 151 30.10 2.18 13.28
CA VAL A 151 31.13 3.13 12.81
C VAL A 151 32.35 2.40 12.26
N ALA A 152 32.83 1.35 12.94
CA ALA A 152 33.99 0.57 12.49
C ALA A 152 33.79 -0.05 11.10
N ARG A 153 32.53 -0.34 10.74
CA ARG A 153 32.13 -0.84 9.43
C ARG A 153 31.85 0.25 8.40
N GLY A 154 31.94 1.53 8.77
CA GLY A 154 31.52 2.63 7.93
C GLY A 154 30.04 2.59 7.56
N CYS A 155 29.20 2.02 8.43
CA CYS A 155 27.77 1.79 8.16
C CYS A 155 27.53 0.97 6.87
N SER A 156 28.42 0.05 6.49
CA SER A 156 28.36 -0.72 5.23
C SER A 156 27.25 -1.77 5.15
N ASP A 157 26.42 -1.91 6.19
CA ASP A 157 25.31 -2.87 6.24
C ASP A 157 24.28 -2.65 5.13
N ASP A 158 23.38 -3.63 4.97
CA ASP A 158 22.21 -3.49 4.10
C ASP A 158 21.50 -2.14 4.36
N ILE A 159 21.00 -1.51 3.29
CA ILE A 159 20.40 -0.18 3.38
C ILE A 159 19.21 -0.15 4.35
N TYR A 160 18.53 -1.28 4.53
CA TYR A 160 17.48 -1.47 5.54
C TYR A 160 17.99 -1.18 6.95
N PHE A 161 19.18 -1.65 7.34
CA PHE A 161 19.71 -1.37 8.67
C PHE A 161 20.30 0.04 8.76
N SER A 162 21.00 0.48 7.72
CA SER A 162 21.64 1.81 7.66
C SER A 162 20.64 2.94 7.90
N ARG A 163 19.43 2.83 7.32
CA ARG A 163 18.35 3.81 7.53
C ARG A 163 17.79 3.78 8.96
N GLU A 164 17.71 2.60 9.58
CA GLU A 164 17.27 2.48 10.97
C GLU A 164 18.31 3.08 11.92
N TYR A 165 19.60 2.84 11.72
CA TYR A 165 20.65 3.45 12.55
C TYR A 165 20.51 4.97 12.59
N MET A 166 20.44 5.61 11.43
CA MET A 166 20.27 7.07 11.38
C MET A 166 19.00 7.53 12.08
N ARG A 167 17.87 6.86 11.81
CA ARG A 167 16.58 7.24 12.38
C ARG A 167 16.58 7.16 13.91
N GLN A 168 17.00 6.02 14.45
CA GLN A 168 16.86 5.75 15.88
C GLN A 168 17.89 6.53 16.70
N PHE A 169 19.13 6.68 16.23
CA PHE A 169 20.15 7.50 16.89
C PHE A 169 19.80 9.00 16.86
N ALA A 170 19.24 9.50 15.75
CA ALA A 170 18.81 10.90 15.67
C ALA A 170 17.62 11.21 16.59
N LEU A 171 16.64 10.31 16.73
CA LEU A 171 15.56 10.45 17.71
C LEU A 171 16.08 10.41 19.14
N ALA A 172 17.02 9.52 19.44
CA ALA A 172 17.61 9.46 20.77
C ALA A 172 18.32 10.76 21.15
N TYR A 173 19.08 11.34 20.22
CA TYR A 173 19.65 12.67 20.42
C TYR A 173 18.57 13.75 20.57
N ASP A 174 17.51 13.71 19.75
CA ASP A 174 16.44 14.70 19.84
C ASP A 174 15.76 14.72 21.21
N PHE A 175 15.45 13.55 21.76
CA PHE A 175 14.72 13.45 23.04
C PHE A 175 15.60 13.53 24.28
N ALA A 176 16.83 13.04 24.23
CA ALA A 176 17.67 12.88 25.41
C ALA A 176 19.07 13.52 25.28
N GLY A 177 19.37 14.22 24.18
CA GLY A 177 20.72 14.73 23.88
C GLY A 177 21.34 15.60 24.98
N GLN A 178 20.53 16.39 25.70
CA GLN A 178 20.98 17.21 26.83
C GLN A 178 21.31 16.40 28.09
N ASN A 179 20.85 15.15 28.16
CA ASN A 179 21.05 14.23 29.29
C ASN A 179 22.12 13.18 29.00
N LEU A 180 22.63 13.11 27.77
CA LEU A 180 23.68 12.19 27.36
C LEU A 180 25.07 12.71 27.77
N GLU A 181 25.99 11.78 28.03
CA GLU A 181 27.39 12.17 28.24
C GLU A 181 28.03 12.63 26.92
N PRO A 182 29.05 13.51 26.96
CA PRO A 182 29.74 13.95 25.76
C PRO A 182 30.24 12.80 24.87
N GLY A 183 30.67 11.68 25.49
CA GLY A 183 31.09 10.48 24.76
C GLY A 183 29.95 9.80 23.99
N ASP A 184 28.73 9.78 24.53
CA ASP A 184 27.56 9.23 23.85
C ASP A 184 27.18 10.09 22.63
N VAL A 185 27.22 11.42 22.78
CA VAL A 185 26.97 12.37 21.68
C VAL A 185 27.99 12.20 20.55
N VAL A 186 29.27 11.97 20.88
CA VAL A 186 30.31 11.68 19.89
C VAL A 186 30.02 10.37 19.13
N ILE A 187 29.54 9.33 19.82
CA ILE A 187 29.16 8.07 19.15
C ILE A 187 27.99 8.31 18.20
N ILE A 188 26.95 9.02 18.63
CA ILE A 188 25.81 9.37 17.78
C ILE A 188 26.27 10.14 16.54
N LYS A 189 27.12 11.16 16.73
CA LYS A 189 27.72 11.94 15.62
C LYS A 189 28.43 11.02 14.61
N ASN A 190 29.25 10.09 15.10
CA ASN A 190 30.03 9.21 14.23
C ASN A 190 29.14 8.24 13.45
N VAL A 191 28.10 7.68 14.07
CA VAL A 191 27.09 6.85 13.38
C VAL A 191 26.39 7.65 12.30
N MET A 192 25.90 8.85 12.63
CA MET A 192 25.23 9.73 11.68
C MET A 192 26.13 10.08 10.49
N LYS A 193 27.41 10.39 10.74
CA LYS A 193 28.40 10.69 9.70
C LYS A 193 28.67 9.50 8.79
N ALA A 194 28.90 8.31 9.37
CA ALA A 194 29.17 7.10 8.61
C ALA A 194 28.01 6.75 7.68
N CYS A 195 26.78 6.79 8.18
CA CYS A 195 25.61 6.44 7.37
C CYS A 195 25.23 7.53 6.36
N ALA A 196 25.36 8.82 6.70
CA ALA A 196 25.07 9.93 5.78
C ALA A 196 25.97 9.92 4.53
N ALA A 197 27.18 9.35 4.62
CA ALA A 197 28.09 9.19 3.47
C ALA A 197 27.50 8.32 2.34
N LYS A 198 26.43 7.55 2.60
CA LYS A 198 25.72 6.76 1.59
C LYS A 198 24.77 7.57 0.71
N LEU A 199 24.37 8.78 1.13
CA LEU A 199 23.36 9.58 0.42
C LEU A 199 23.69 9.86 -1.05
N PRO A 200 24.92 10.24 -1.44
CA PRO A 200 25.24 10.48 -2.85
C PRO A 200 25.06 9.23 -3.72
N GLY A 201 25.51 8.07 -3.23
CA GLY A 201 25.34 6.79 -3.90
C GLY A 201 23.87 6.42 -4.03
N LEU A 202 23.10 6.57 -2.95
CA LEU A 202 21.66 6.29 -2.94
C LEU A 202 20.88 7.17 -3.91
N LEU A 203 21.21 8.47 -3.99
CA LEU A 203 20.61 9.39 -4.96
C LEU A 203 20.88 8.94 -6.40
N THR A 204 22.13 8.57 -6.72
CA THR A 204 22.49 8.02 -8.04
C THR A 204 21.73 6.73 -8.33
N THR A 205 21.64 5.82 -7.35
CA THR A 205 20.87 4.57 -7.48
C THR A 205 19.41 4.85 -7.79
N LEU A 206 18.77 5.80 -7.11
CA LEU A 206 17.34 6.11 -7.34
C LEU A 206 17.06 6.90 -8.62
N GLN A 207 18.08 7.52 -9.21
CA GLN A 207 17.99 8.07 -10.57
C GLN A 207 17.95 6.96 -11.62
N THR A 208 18.76 5.91 -11.43
CA THR A 208 18.84 4.76 -12.35
C THR A 208 17.72 3.74 -12.12
N TYR A 209 17.41 3.47 -10.86
CA TYR A 209 16.44 2.48 -10.38
C TYR A 209 15.33 3.18 -9.59
N PRO A 210 14.43 3.89 -10.31
CA PRO A 210 13.32 4.64 -9.72
C PRO A 210 12.41 3.81 -8.81
N ASP A 211 12.38 2.50 -9.03
CA ASP A 211 11.47 1.55 -8.40
C ASP A 211 12.09 0.82 -7.21
N TYR A 212 13.29 1.23 -6.78
CA TYR A 212 13.94 0.63 -5.63
C TYR A 212 13.32 1.12 -4.31
N ALA A 213 12.25 0.43 -3.87
CA ALA A 213 11.43 0.81 -2.72
C ALA A 213 12.24 0.97 -1.42
N LEU A 214 13.14 0.02 -1.11
CA LEU A 214 13.97 0.09 0.10
C LEU A 214 14.89 1.33 0.09
N GLY A 215 15.47 1.65 -1.07
CA GLY A 215 16.29 2.85 -1.25
C GLY A 215 15.48 4.13 -1.10
N PHE A 216 14.27 4.19 -1.66
CA PHE A 216 13.39 5.35 -1.53
C PHE A 216 13.00 5.60 -0.07
N ASN A 217 12.63 4.55 0.66
CA ASN A 217 12.34 4.64 2.08
C ASN A 217 13.57 5.07 2.90
N ALA A 218 14.75 4.52 2.58
CA ALA A 218 16.01 4.91 3.21
C ALA A 218 16.31 6.39 3.01
N LEU A 219 16.11 6.92 1.79
CA LEU A 219 16.31 8.33 1.48
C LEU A 219 15.45 9.23 2.39
N GLY A 220 14.17 8.88 2.57
CA GLY A 220 13.25 9.60 3.45
C GLY A 220 13.67 9.55 4.92
N LYS A 221 13.96 8.35 5.45
CA LYS A 221 14.40 8.17 6.85
C LYS A 221 15.71 8.90 7.14
N MET A 222 16.68 8.84 6.24
CA MET A 222 17.96 9.52 6.38
C MET A 222 17.80 11.05 6.31
N ALA A 223 16.98 11.57 5.38
CA ALA A 223 16.68 12.99 5.32
C ALA A 223 15.96 13.49 6.60
N ALA A 224 14.95 12.77 7.08
CA ALA A 224 14.29 13.09 8.34
C ALA A 224 15.26 13.04 9.54
N ALA A 225 16.12 12.02 9.62
CA ALA A 225 17.12 11.92 10.69
C ALA A 225 18.09 13.11 10.70
N LEU A 226 18.52 13.57 9.52
CA LEU A 226 19.41 14.73 9.41
C LEU A 226 18.74 16.02 9.88
N LEU A 227 17.45 16.24 9.62
CA LEU A 227 16.70 17.39 10.15
C LEU A 227 16.71 17.46 11.69
N LEU A 228 16.69 16.31 12.36
CA LEU A 228 16.69 16.26 13.83
C LEU A 228 17.99 16.76 14.44
N VAL A 229 19.13 16.61 13.76
CA VAL A 229 20.46 17.01 14.28
C VAL A 229 21.03 18.26 13.61
N ARG A 230 20.36 18.76 12.57
CA ARG A 230 20.83 19.89 11.76
C ARG A 230 20.85 21.19 12.57
N GLY A 231 21.94 21.93 12.45
CA GLY A 231 22.13 23.23 13.13
C GLY A 231 22.90 23.11 14.46
N ASP A 232 23.04 21.91 14.99
CA ASP A 232 23.73 21.67 16.25
C ASP A 232 25.25 21.59 16.06
N ALA A 233 26.00 22.19 16.99
CA ALA A 233 27.47 22.26 16.94
C ALA A 233 28.14 20.88 16.83
N ALA A 234 27.55 19.84 17.43
CA ALA A 234 28.06 18.48 17.35
C ALA A 234 28.03 17.90 15.93
N PHE A 235 27.17 18.38 15.03
CA PHE A 235 26.87 17.76 13.74
C PHE A 235 27.24 18.63 12.52
N VAL A 236 28.06 19.66 12.70
CA VAL A 236 28.48 20.60 11.63
C VAL A 236 29.20 19.93 10.46
N ASP A 237 29.80 18.75 10.69
CA ASP A 237 30.54 17.98 9.66
C ASP A 237 29.61 17.20 8.71
N LEU A 238 28.29 17.20 8.93
CA LEU A 238 27.33 16.53 8.06
C LEU A 238 27.00 17.39 6.83
N SER A 239 27.07 16.78 5.65
CA SER A 239 26.88 17.46 4.36
C SER A 239 25.51 18.16 4.26
N ALA A 240 25.56 19.49 4.17
CA ALA A 240 24.41 20.34 3.90
C ALA A 240 23.77 20.08 2.55
N GLU A 241 24.63 19.92 1.55
CA GLU A 241 24.21 19.77 0.18
C GLU A 241 23.51 18.42 -0.03
N ASP A 242 24.09 17.33 0.45
CA ASP A 242 23.50 16.00 0.29
C ASP A 242 22.19 15.86 1.06
N HIS A 243 22.09 16.49 2.24
CA HIS A 243 20.82 16.56 2.97
C HIS A 243 19.73 17.26 2.14
N ARG A 244 20.02 18.45 1.60
CA ARG A 244 19.06 19.20 0.77
C ARG A 244 18.68 18.41 -0.50
N ARG A 245 19.64 17.75 -1.15
CA ARG A 245 19.40 16.89 -2.32
C ARG A 245 18.50 15.70 -1.96
N ALA A 246 18.75 15.04 -0.83
CA ALA A 246 17.95 13.92 -0.36
C ALA A 246 16.50 14.32 -0.04
N LEU A 247 16.32 15.44 0.67
CA LEU A 247 15.01 15.99 1.00
C LEU A 247 14.20 16.31 -0.26
N LYS A 248 14.81 17.03 -1.22
CA LYS A 248 14.18 17.35 -2.52
C LYS A 248 13.81 16.10 -3.30
N ALA A 249 14.73 15.14 -3.40
CA ALA A 249 14.50 13.91 -4.14
C ALA A 249 13.39 13.04 -3.52
N TYR A 250 13.31 12.95 -2.18
CA TYR A 250 12.24 12.20 -1.51
C TYR A 250 10.88 12.88 -1.65
N ILE A 251 10.78 14.16 -1.29
CA ILE A 251 9.50 14.88 -1.28
C ILE A 251 8.92 14.99 -2.69
N ASN A 252 9.74 15.30 -3.69
CA ASN A 252 9.30 15.45 -5.07
C ASN A 252 8.74 14.14 -5.65
N ARG A 253 9.36 13.01 -5.29
CA ARG A 253 9.00 11.68 -5.80
C ARG A 253 7.93 10.96 -4.98
N LEU A 254 7.49 11.52 -3.85
CA LEU A 254 6.57 10.82 -2.94
C LEU A 254 5.19 10.62 -3.60
N PRO A 255 4.73 9.37 -3.78
CA PRO A 255 5.38 8.07 -3.51
C PRO A 255 5.91 7.38 -4.77
N SER A 256 6.81 6.40 -4.60
CA SER A 256 7.32 5.59 -5.72
C SER A 256 6.23 4.75 -6.42
N TRP A 257 5.15 4.38 -5.71
CA TRP A 257 4.15 3.40 -6.17
C TRP A 257 2.72 3.94 -6.32
N GLY A 258 2.51 5.25 -6.23
CA GLY A 258 1.18 5.88 -6.22
C GLY A 258 0.81 6.67 -7.49
N GLY A 259 1.52 6.37 -8.59
CA GLY A 259 1.43 7.10 -9.85
C GLY A 259 2.35 8.33 -9.91
N THR A 260 2.34 9.04 -11.04
CA THR A 260 3.18 10.22 -11.28
C THR A 260 2.45 11.51 -10.88
N ASP A 261 3.02 12.24 -9.92
CA ASP A 261 2.77 13.65 -9.58
C ASP A 261 1.33 14.03 -9.14
N TYR A 262 1.05 15.35 -9.03
CA TYR A 262 -0.07 16.03 -8.33
C TYR A 262 -1.50 15.57 -8.63
N LEU A 263 -1.68 14.60 -9.54
CA LEU A 263 -2.94 13.93 -9.86
C LEU A 263 -3.14 12.62 -9.07
N SER A 264 -2.20 12.26 -8.19
CA SER A 264 -2.32 11.04 -7.37
C SER A 264 -3.59 11.05 -6.51
N ASP A 265 -4.38 10.00 -6.66
CA ASP A 265 -5.66 9.78 -5.99
C ASP A 265 -5.51 8.96 -4.69
N GLY A 266 -4.28 8.81 -4.21
CA GLY A 266 -3.91 8.02 -3.02
C GLY A 266 -3.72 6.53 -3.28
N GLY A 267 -3.89 6.07 -4.53
CA GLY A 267 -3.70 4.68 -4.91
C GLY A 267 -2.27 4.15 -4.68
N TYR A 268 -2.13 2.83 -4.50
CA TYR A 268 -0.83 2.15 -4.36
C TYR A 268 -0.76 0.87 -5.21
N SER A 269 0.21 0.77 -6.11
CA SER A 269 0.22 -0.26 -7.17
C SER A 269 0.62 -1.67 -6.74
N ASN A 270 1.35 -1.77 -5.63
CA ASN A 270 1.96 -2.99 -5.13
C ASN A 270 1.06 -3.78 -4.16
N GLY A 271 -0.24 -3.50 -4.21
CA GLY A 271 -1.22 -4.20 -3.40
C GLY A 271 -1.43 -3.59 -2.02
N SER A 272 -2.50 -4.04 -1.37
CA SER A 272 -2.94 -3.52 -0.07
C SER A 272 -1.96 -3.81 1.07
N SER A 273 -1.26 -4.96 1.08
CA SER A 273 -0.30 -5.31 2.14
C SER A 273 0.88 -4.35 2.15
N TYR A 274 1.51 -4.17 0.99
CA TYR A 274 2.66 -3.29 0.85
C TYR A 274 2.29 -1.82 0.93
N PHE A 275 1.05 -1.45 0.60
CA PHE A 275 0.52 -0.12 0.91
C PHE A 275 0.55 0.15 2.41
N LEU A 276 0.01 -0.77 3.22
CA LEU A 276 -0.03 -0.64 4.68
C LEU A 276 1.40 -0.58 5.24
N TYR A 277 2.27 -1.49 4.80
CA TYR A 277 3.67 -1.54 5.22
C TYR A 277 4.42 -0.24 4.89
N ASP A 278 4.50 0.15 3.62
CA ASP A 278 5.30 1.32 3.20
C ASP A 278 4.75 2.64 3.77
N THR A 279 3.43 2.78 3.83
CA THR A 279 2.80 3.96 4.42
C THR A 279 3.14 4.08 5.90
N SER A 280 3.04 2.98 6.66
CA SER A 280 3.33 2.99 8.09
C SER A 280 4.78 3.38 8.40
N GLU A 281 5.73 2.87 7.62
CA GLU A 281 7.16 3.19 7.71
C GLU A 281 7.45 4.66 7.37
N SER A 282 6.60 5.27 6.55
CA SER A 282 6.75 6.65 6.09
C SER A 282 6.10 7.67 7.01
N VAL A 283 5.11 7.30 7.83
CA VAL A 283 4.39 8.25 8.72
C VAL A 283 5.35 9.02 9.63
N ALA A 284 6.33 8.34 10.24
CA ALA A 284 7.27 9.01 11.15
C ALA A 284 8.26 9.95 10.42
N VAL A 285 8.55 9.64 9.15
CA VAL A 285 9.32 10.52 8.25
C VAL A 285 8.50 11.78 7.95
N TRP A 286 7.23 11.60 7.58
CA TRP A 286 6.30 12.69 7.29
C TRP A 286 6.03 13.57 8.51
N ASP A 287 5.88 12.98 9.70
CA ASP A 287 5.79 13.73 10.95
C ASP A 287 7.03 14.61 11.17
N THR A 288 8.21 14.13 10.82
CA THR A 288 9.44 14.93 10.93
C THR A 288 9.40 16.12 9.97
N PHE A 289 9.01 15.93 8.71
CA PHE A 289 8.88 17.03 7.75
C PHE A 289 7.78 18.03 8.14
N ALA A 290 6.64 17.54 8.61
CA ALA A 290 5.53 18.37 9.04
C ALA A 290 5.87 19.19 10.29
N ARG A 291 6.44 18.54 11.31
CA ARG A 291 6.62 19.15 12.63
C ARG A 291 7.95 19.89 12.76
N VAL A 292 9.02 19.43 12.12
CA VAL A 292 10.37 20.00 12.29
C VAL A 292 10.69 21.01 11.19
N LEU A 293 10.34 20.70 9.94
CA LEU A 293 10.60 21.54 8.78
C LEU A 293 9.43 22.47 8.43
N ASP A 294 8.26 22.31 9.05
CA ASP A 294 7.03 23.03 8.68
C ASP A 294 6.63 22.83 7.19
N TYR A 295 7.01 21.69 6.61
CA TYR A 295 6.62 21.33 5.25
C TYR A 295 5.27 20.59 5.26
N PRO A 296 4.25 21.01 4.48
CA PRO A 296 2.89 20.49 4.54
C PRO A 296 2.74 19.13 3.82
N ILE A 297 3.51 18.12 4.23
CA ILE A 297 3.58 16.80 3.58
C ILE A 297 2.22 16.08 3.52
N TYR A 298 1.39 16.23 4.55
CA TYR A 298 0.07 15.62 4.63
C TYR A 298 -0.95 16.26 3.68
N GLU A 299 -0.64 17.42 3.11
CA GLU A 299 -1.46 18.08 2.09
C GLU A 299 -1.03 17.72 0.67
N LYS A 300 0.06 16.96 0.50
CA LYS A 300 0.43 16.43 -0.83
C LYS A 300 -0.72 15.56 -1.37
N PRO A 301 -1.07 15.67 -2.66
CA PRO A 301 -2.20 14.95 -3.24
C PRO A 301 -2.24 13.44 -2.98
N TYR A 302 -1.10 12.76 -3.06
CA TYR A 302 -1.04 11.34 -2.67
C TYR A 302 -1.39 11.13 -1.20
N VAL A 303 -0.66 11.82 -0.31
CA VAL A 303 -0.71 11.59 1.15
C VAL A 303 -2.10 11.91 1.70
N LYS A 304 -2.72 13.02 1.27
CA LYS A 304 -4.06 13.43 1.70
C LYS A 304 -5.18 12.48 1.27
N ASN A 305 -4.94 11.70 0.22
CA ASN A 305 -5.93 10.78 -0.34
C ASN A 305 -5.75 9.33 0.12
N LEU A 306 -4.69 9.00 0.87
CA LEU A 306 -4.48 7.65 1.42
C LEU A 306 -5.67 7.11 2.22
N PRO A 307 -6.40 7.91 3.04
CA PRO A 307 -7.58 7.42 3.73
C PRO A 307 -8.65 6.86 2.78
N ASN A 308 -8.78 7.41 1.57
CA ASN A 308 -9.68 6.85 0.56
C ASN A 308 -9.20 5.49 0.08
N PHE A 309 -7.92 5.34 -0.27
CA PHE A 309 -7.40 4.04 -0.72
C PHE A 309 -7.66 2.95 0.31
N LEU A 310 -7.42 3.27 1.58
CA LEU A 310 -7.70 2.37 2.69
C LEU A 310 -9.19 2.03 2.85
N LEU A 311 -10.08 3.05 2.88
CA LEU A 311 -11.53 2.83 3.01
C LEU A 311 -12.06 1.87 1.93
N TYR A 312 -11.64 2.08 0.67
CA TYR A 312 -12.20 1.32 -0.45
C TYR A 312 -11.52 -0.04 -0.62
N ASN A 313 -10.22 -0.19 -0.37
CA ASN A 313 -9.51 -1.44 -0.67
C ASN A 313 -9.40 -2.39 0.53
N VAL A 314 -9.42 -1.85 1.75
CA VAL A 314 -9.45 -2.63 2.99
C VAL A 314 -10.45 -2.00 3.98
N PRO A 315 -11.75 -1.92 3.65
CA PRO A 315 -12.74 -1.38 4.58
C PRO A 315 -12.81 -2.23 5.86
N PRO A 316 -13.29 -1.67 6.99
CA PRO A 316 -13.45 -2.42 8.24
C PRO A 316 -14.12 -3.78 8.03
N ASN A 317 -13.64 -4.82 8.72
CA ASN A 317 -14.08 -6.21 8.55
C ASN A 317 -13.88 -6.80 7.14
N SER A 318 -12.91 -6.31 6.35
CA SER A 318 -12.50 -6.99 5.11
C SER A 318 -11.94 -8.39 5.45
N PRO A 319 -12.33 -9.47 4.76
CA PRO A 319 -11.81 -10.81 5.04
C PRO A 319 -10.40 -11.06 4.49
N ALA A 320 -9.95 -10.22 3.56
CA ALA A 320 -8.64 -10.32 2.91
C ALA A 320 -8.20 -8.93 2.40
N GLY A 321 -6.94 -8.83 1.98
CA GLY A 321 -6.43 -7.67 1.25
C GLY A 321 -6.88 -7.70 -0.22
N VAL A 322 -6.34 -6.80 -1.04
CA VAL A 322 -6.56 -6.77 -2.49
C VAL A 322 -5.24 -6.59 -3.24
N PHE A 323 -5.06 -7.45 -4.26
CA PHE A 323 -3.96 -7.49 -5.24
C PHE A 323 -2.54 -7.48 -4.66
N GLY A 324 -1.57 -7.93 -5.47
CA GLY A 324 -0.16 -7.96 -5.08
C GLY A 324 0.16 -8.92 -3.94
N ASP A 325 1.41 -8.87 -3.49
CA ASP A 325 1.92 -9.76 -2.45
C ASP A 325 1.17 -9.62 -1.12
N GLY A 326 0.78 -10.76 -0.54
CA GLY A 326 0.08 -10.87 0.75
C GLY A 326 -1.42 -10.53 0.69
N ALA A 327 -2.01 -10.37 -0.49
CA ALA A 327 -3.44 -10.09 -0.64
C ALA A 327 -4.34 -11.13 0.06
N GLU A 328 -3.89 -12.39 0.13
CA GLU A 328 -4.58 -13.52 0.75
C GLU A 328 -4.62 -13.50 2.28
N VAL A 329 -3.84 -12.63 2.93
CA VAL A 329 -3.79 -12.51 4.40
C VAL A 329 -5.15 -12.08 4.96
N ASP A 330 -5.66 -12.80 5.96
CA ASP A 330 -6.94 -12.49 6.63
C ASP A 330 -6.84 -11.22 7.48
N ARG A 331 -7.45 -10.14 6.97
CA ARG A 331 -7.37 -8.79 7.55
C ARG A 331 -8.19 -8.60 8.82
N ARG A 332 -8.94 -9.61 9.27
CA ARG A 332 -9.72 -9.56 10.52
C ARG A 332 -8.91 -10.00 11.73
N VAL A 333 -7.98 -10.92 11.51
CA VAL A 333 -7.14 -11.51 12.57
C VAL A 333 -5.67 -11.10 12.45
N ASP A 334 -5.27 -10.60 11.28
CA ASP A 334 -3.99 -9.97 11.09
C ASP A 334 -3.92 -8.65 11.87
N GLY A 335 -3.13 -8.67 12.96
CA GLY A 335 -2.87 -7.49 13.76
C GLY A 335 -2.27 -6.35 12.94
N GLU A 336 -1.47 -6.63 11.90
CA GLU A 336 -0.78 -5.62 11.09
C GLU A 336 -1.76 -4.65 10.42
N THR A 337 -2.90 -5.15 9.95
CA THR A 337 -3.91 -4.28 9.31
C THR A 337 -4.53 -3.27 10.28
N LEU A 338 -4.79 -3.66 11.53
CA LEU A 338 -5.26 -2.72 12.55
C LEU A 338 -4.13 -1.77 12.98
N TYR A 339 -2.92 -2.30 13.16
CA TYR A 339 -1.73 -1.59 13.60
C TYR A 339 -1.29 -0.45 12.68
N LEU A 340 -1.29 -0.67 11.37
CA LEU A 340 -0.75 0.26 10.40
C LEU A 340 -1.76 1.32 9.94
N THR A 341 -3.05 1.10 10.20
CA THR A 341 -4.13 2.02 9.79
C THR A 341 -4.42 3.13 10.80
N TYR A 342 -4.23 2.84 12.09
CA TYR A 342 -4.36 3.84 13.17
C TYR A 342 -3.51 5.10 12.95
N PRO A 343 -2.17 5.01 12.73
CA PRO A 343 -1.36 6.21 12.55
C PRO A 343 -1.81 7.01 11.33
N ILE A 344 -2.20 6.37 10.23
CA ILE A 344 -2.66 7.07 9.02
C ILE A 344 -3.92 7.89 9.32
N MET A 345 -4.95 7.25 9.88
CA MET A 345 -6.26 7.89 10.05
C MET A 345 -6.24 9.00 11.11
N THR A 346 -5.49 8.85 12.20
CA THR A 346 -5.45 9.83 13.29
C THR A 346 -5.02 11.23 12.83
N ARG A 347 -4.09 11.32 11.87
CA ARG A 347 -3.60 12.58 11.28
C ARG A 347 -4.67 13.34 10.49
N TYR A 348 -5.74 12.66 10.10
CA TYR A 348 -6.83 13.23 9.32
C TYR A 348 -8.11 13.46 10.10
N THR A 349 -8.20 13.00 11.36
CA THR A 349 -9.42 13.19 12.18
C THR A 349 -9.80 14.65 12.42
N GLY A 350 -8.84 15.58 12.32
CA GLY A 350 -9.06 17.03 12.37
C GLY A 350 -8.80 17.74 11.05
N SER A 351 -8.81 17.03 9.92
CA SER A 351 -8.52 17.61 8.61
C SER A 351 -9.47 18.75 8.26
N ALA A 352 -8.95 19.79 7.59
CA ALA A 352 -9.76 20.87 7.03
C ALA A 352 -10.71 20.39 5.91
N ASN A 353 -10.47 19.19 5.35
CA ASN A 353 -11.41 18.53 4.44
C ASN A 353 -12.44 17.72 5.27
N PRO A 354 -13.71 18.15 5.36
CA PRO A 354 -14.70 17.49 6.22
C PRO A 354 -14.99 16.04 5.80
N GLY A 355 -14.88 15.72 4.50
CA GLY A 355 -15.08 14.36 3.99
C GLY A 355 -14.00 13.41 4.46
N ILE A 356 -12.73 13.83 4.38
CA ILE A 356 -11.59 13.05 4.87
C ILE A 356 -11.62 12.93 6.40
N ALA A 357 -11.94 14.02 7.12
CA ALA A 357 -12.09 13.97 8.57
C ALA A 357 -13.18 12.99 9.02
N THR A 358 -14.36 13.06 8.39
CA THR A 358 -15.49 12.16 8.67
C THR A 358 -15.12 10.71 8.37
N LEU A 359 -14.48 10.44 7.23
CA LEU A 359 -14.00 9.12 6.85
C LEU A 359 -13.03 8.56 7.90
N SER A 360 -12.01 9.33 8.27
CA SER A 360 -10.96 8.85 9.18
C SER A 360 -11.49 8.59 10.59
N GLN A 361 -12.34 9.46 11.12
CA GLN A 361 -13.03 9.25 12.39
C GLN A 361 -13.93 8.01 12.35
N TRP A 362 -14.68 7.82 11.26
CA TRP A 362 -15.56 6.66 11.10
C TRP A 362 -14.77 5.36 11.03
N TYR A 363 -13.67 5.35 10.28
CA TYR A 363 -12.82 4.17 10.08
C TYR A 363 -12.19 3.73 11.41
N LEU A 364 -11.62 4.68 12.17
CA LEU A 364 -11.07 4.39 13.50
C LEU A 364 -12.13 3.81 14.43
N LYS A 365 -13.31 4.42 14.48
CA LYS A 365 -14.43 3.95 15.31
C LYS A 365 -14.85 2.52 14.95
N LYS A 366 -14.93 2.18 13.67
CA LYS A 366 -15.31 0.82 13.22
C LYS A 366 -14.28 -0.25 13.52
N ASN A 367 -13.01 0.14 13.67
CA ASN A 367 -11.90 -0.74 14.05
C ASN A 367 -11.52 -0.60 15.54
N ASN A 368 -12.42 -0.09 16.39
CA ASN A 368 -12.23 0.10 17.83
C ASN A 368 -11.00 0.94 18.21
N GLY A 369 -10.52 1.82 17.33
CA GLY A 369 -9.31 2.61 17.56
C GLY A 369 -8.06 1.75 17.79
N ALA A 370 -8.07 0.48 17.37
CA ALA A 370 -6.96 -0.43 17.58
C ALA A 370 -5.76 -0.01 16.74
N GLY A 371 -4.61 0.20 17.38
CA GLY A 371 -3.31 0.44 16.76
C GLY A 371 -2.21 -0.34 17.48
N ASP A 372 -0.99 -0.37 16.94
CA ASP A 372 0.12 -1.09 17.58
C ASP A 372 0.65 -0.34 18.80
N GLN A 373 0.14 -0.71 19.98
CA GLN A 373 0.57 -0.13 21.25
C GLN A 373 2.06 -0.38 21.56
N GLY A 374 2.72 -1.29 20.85
CA GLY A 374 4.14 -1.57 20.99
C GLY A 374 5.06 -0.71 20.13
N ARG A 375 4.57 0.34 19.44
CA ARG A 375 5.36 1.15 18.51
C ARG A 375 5.27 2.65 18.80
N LEU A 376 6.38 3.35 18.52
CA LEU A 376 6.41 4.81 18.60
C LEU A 376 5.44 5.50 17.62
N SER A 377 5.13 4.90 16.47
CA SER A 377 4.16 5.47 15.51
C SER A 377 2.77 5.66 16.12
N TYR A 378 2.35 4.74 17.00
CA TYR A 378 1.13 4.88 17.80
C TYR A 378 1.26 6.01 18.82
N LEU A 379 2.34 6.01 19.63
CA LEU A 379 2.57 7.06 20.63
C LEU A 379 2.68 8.46 20.02
N PHE A 380 3.23 8.58 18.81
CA PHE A 380 3.40 9.83 18.06
C PHE A 380 2.17 10.28 17.28
N SER A 381 1.06 9.53 17.34
CA SER A 381 -0.17 9.90 16.66
C SER A 381 -0.85 11.08 17.35
N PRO A 382 -1.46 12.04 16.64
CA PRO A 382 -2.28 13.07 17.27
C PRO A 382 -3.42 12.44 18.11
N PRO A 383 -3.91 13.12 19.16
CA PRO A 383 -5.11 12.68 19.87
C PRO A 383 -6.31 12.66 18.91
N GLU A 384 -7.20 11.69 19.11
CA GLU A 384 -8.40 11.54 18.29
C GLU A 384 -9.43 12.63 18.61
N SER A 385 -10.17 13.08 17.59
CA SER A 385 -11.34 13.93 17.77
C SER A 385 -12.52 13.10 18.29
N ALA A 386 -13.26 13.62 19.28
CA ALA A 386 -14.38 12.94 19.96
C ALA A 386 -15.66 12.79 19.10
N ALA A 387 -15.62 13.13 17.82
CA ALA A 387 -16.79 13.11 16.95
C ALA A 387 -17.26 11.68 16.62
N SER A 388 -18.59 11.50 16.55
CA SER A 388 -19.24 10.25 16.13
C SER A 388 -19.85 10.41 14.73
N PRO A 389 -19.11 10.12 13.65
CA PRO A 389 -19.63 10.28 12.29
C PRO A 389 -20.61 9.18 11.89
N ALA A 390 -21.64 9.55 11.11
CA ALA A 390 -22.75 8.67 10.72
C ALA A 390 -22.47 7.76 9.50
N SER A 391 -21.49 8.06 8.64
CA SER A 391 -21.05 7.23 7.50
C SER A 391 -19.78 7.86 6.90
N PRO A 392 -18.83 7.12 6.30
CA PRO A 392 -17.61 7.73 5.77
C PRO A 392 -17.86 8.43 4.43
N THR A 393 -18.82 7.93 3.64
CA THR A 393 -19.29 8.51 2.36
C THR A 393 -20.51 7.73 1.87
N ASN A 394 -21.27 8.31 0.94
CA ASN A 394 -22.32 7.61 0.18
C ASN A 394 -21.85 7.12 -1.19
N ILE A 395 -20.63 7.50 -1.61
CA ILE A 395 -20.03 7.03 -2.86
C ILE A 395 -19.55 5.59 -2.66
N LEU A 396 -20.17 4.65 -3.37
CA LEU A 396 -20.00 3.21 -3.13
C LEU A 396 -19.00 2.54 -4.08
N SER A 397 -18.46 3.28 -5.04
CA SER A 397 -17.45 2.80 -5.97
C SER A 397 -16.38 3.87 -6.21
N LYS A 398 -15.14 3.46 -6.40
CA LYS A 398 -14.03 4.40 -6.67
C LYS A 398 -12.99 3.77 -7.58
N ASN A 399 -12.52 4.57 -8.53
CA ASN A 399 -11.37 4.30 -9.37
C ASN A 399 -10.15 5.06 -8.85
N PHE A 400 -9.08 4.34 -8.56
CA PHE A 400 -7.75 4.86 -8.31
C PHE A 400 -6.95 4.78 -9.63
N SER A 401 -7.28 5.69 -10.54
CA SER A 401 -6.73 5.78 -11.88
C SER A 401 -5.19 5.86 -11.92
N SER A 402 -4.55 6.44 -10.90
CA SER A 402 -3.09 6.58 -10.87
C SER A 402 -2.36 5.23 -10.79
N VAL A 403 -3.05 4.20 -10.29
CA VAL A 403 -2.52 2.83 -10.13
C VAL A 403 -3.39 1.77 -10.83
N GLY A 404 -4.54 2.16 -11.36
CA GLY A 404 -5.49 1.30 -12.07
C GLY A 404 -6.16 0.26 -11.18
N VAL A 405 -6.62 0.66 -10.00
CA VAL A 405 -7.39 -0.19 -9.08
C VAL A 405 -8.77 0.41 -8.89
N ALA A 406 -9.83 -0.39 -9.05
CA ALA A 406 -11.19 0.02 -8.77
C ALA A 406 -11.84 -0.90 -7.72
N ALA A 407 -12.66 -0.30 -6.86
CA ALA A 407 -13.40 -0.99 -5.82
C ALA A 407 -14.88 -0.61 -5.88
N PHE A 408 -15.76 -1.57 -5.57
CA PHE A 408 -17.21 -1.43 -5.56
C PHE A 408 -17.78 -2.12 -4.32
N HIS A 409 -18.52 -1.40 -3.47
CA HIS A 409 -19.14 -1.93 -2.25
C HIS A 409 -20.64 -1.72 -2.27
N THR A 410 -21.41 -2.62 -1.67
CA THR A 410 -22.88 -2.42 -1.52
C THR A 410 -23.22 -1.49 -0.36
N SER A 411 -22.34 -1.38 0.64
CA SER A 411 -22.47 -0.49 1.79
C SER A 411 -21.14 -0.44 2.54
N PHE A 412 -20.81 0.69 3.16
CA PHE A 412 -19.72 0.74 4.16
C PHE A 412 -20.24 0.47 5.58
N ASN A 413 -21.54 0.68 5.83
CA ASN A 413 -22.14 0.52 7.15
C ASN A 413 -22.63 -0.91 7.45
N ASP A 414 -22.67 -1.77 6.43
CA ASP A 414 -23.02 -3.18 6.57
C ASP A 414 -21.75 -4.05 6.56
N VAL A 415 -21.57 -4.84 7.61
CA VAL A 415 -20.48 -5.83 7.69
C VAL A 415 -20.68 -6.99 6.71
N ASN A 416 -21.91 -7.21 6.25
CA ASN A 416 -22.27 -8.23 5.28
C ASN A 416 -22.15 -7.78 3.82
N ARG A 417 -21.62 -6.57 3.57
CA ARG A 417 -21.46 -6.00 2.23
C ARG A 417 -20.81 -6.98 1.24
N ALA A 418 -21.30 -6.94 0.01
CA ALA A 418 -20.53 -7.37 -1.15
C ALA A 418 -19.47 -6.32 -1.50
N SER A 419 -18.25 -6.77 -1.78
CA SER A 419 -17.12 -5.97 -2.25
C SER A 419 -16.50 -6.62 -3.49
N LEU A 420 -16.49 -5.89 -4.60
CA LEU A 420 -15.87 -6.29 -5.86
C LEU A 420 -14.65 -5.40 -6.11
N TYR A 421 -13.57 -5.98 -6.58
CA TYR A 421 -12.34 -5.25 -6.90
C TYR A 421 -11.89 -5.59 -8.31
N PHE A 422 -11.27 -4.64 -9.00
CA PHE A 422 -10.75 -4.78 -10.35
C PHE A 422 -9.39 -4.09 -10.47
N ARG A 423 -8.44 -4.71 -11.21
CA ARG A 423 -7.13 -4.12 -11.46
C ARG A 423 -6.81 -4.13 -12.95
N SER A 424 -6.38 -3.00 -13.48
CA SER A 424 -5.76 -2.85 -14.80
C SER A 424 -5.05 -1.49 -14.85
N GLY A 425 -3.73 -1.46 -14.69
CA GLY A 425 -3.06 -0.23 -14.26
C GLY A 425 -1.75 0.16 -14.95
N PRO A 426 -1.45 1.48 -14.98
CA PRO A 426 -0.32 2.04 -15.72
C PRO A 426 1.04 1.75 -15.08
N MET A 427 1.03 1.20 -13.85
CA MET A 427 2.21 0.89 -13.04
C MET A 427 2.81 -0.49 -13.35
N GLY A 428 2.13 -1.27 -14.18
CA GLY A 428 2.58 -2.59 -14.62
C GLY A 428 2.61 -3.64 -13.52
N SER A 429 3.56 -4.57 -13.60
CA SER A 429 3.74 -5.74 -12.72
C SER A 429 5.02 -5.65 -11.86
N SER A 430 5.59 -4.45 -11.77
CA SER A 430 6.89 -4.25 -11.13
C SER A 430 6.85 -4.53 -9.63
N ASN A 431 7.91 -5.14 -9.11
CA ASN A 431 8.14 -5.38 -7.69
C ASN A 431 7.01 -6.24 -7.08
N HIS A 432 6.31 -5.81 -6.03
CA HIS A 432 5.25 -6.61 -5.38
C HIS A 432 3.89 -6.60 -6.12
N ALA A 433 3.81 -5.94 -7.29
CA ALA A 433 2.64 -6.01 -8.15
C ALA A 433 2.67 -7.27 -9.04
N HIS A 434 1.51 -7.81 -9.43
CA HIS A 434 1.42 -9.06 -10.21
C HIS A 434 1.10 -8.81 -11.69
N HIS A 435 1.21 -9.88 -12.49
CA HIS A 435 0.79 -9.94 -13.89
C HIS A 435 -0.72 -10.21 -14.01
N ASP A 436 -1.53 -9.39 -13.34
CA ASP A 436 -2.96 -9.60 -13.10
C ASP A 436 -3.84 -8.46 -13.61
N HIS A 437 -3.45 -7.82 -14.73
CA HIS A 437 -4.30 -6.83 -15.37
C HIS A 437 -5.60 -7.48 -15.87
N ASN A 438 -6.68 -6.72 -15.78
CA ASN A 438 -8.06 -7.18 -15.92
C ASN A 438 -8.48 -8.28 -14.93
N SER A 439 -7.74 -8.54 -13.85
CA SER A 439 -8.18 -9.46 -12.78
C SER A 439 -9.25 -8.81 -11.89
N PHE A 440 -10.02 -9.65 -11.20
CA PHE A 440 -10.99 -9.22 -10.19
C PHE A 440 -10.94 -10.07 -8.92
N LEU A 441 -11.47 -9.52 -7.83
CA LEU A 441 -11.67 -10.20 -6.55
C LEU A 441 -13.11 -9.95 -6.08
N LEU A 442 -13.71 -10.91 -5.38
CA LEU A 442 -15.10 -10.81 -4.93
C LEU A 442 -15.28 -11.35 -3.52
N TYR A 443 -15.69 -10.47 -2.61
CA TYR A 443 -15.99 -10.78 -1.21
C TYR A 443 -17.47 -10.51 -0.92
N ASN A 444 -18.10 -11.34 -0.11
CA ASN A 444 -19.50 -11.18 0.31
C ASN A 444 -19.66 -11.69 1.74
N LYS A 445 -20.48 -11.03 2.57
CA LYS A 445 -20.79 -11.50 3.95
C LYS A 445 -19.55 -11.85 4.79
N GLY A 446 -18.49 -11.06 4.65
CA GLY A 446 -17.22 -11.31 5.34
C GLY A 446 -16.50 -12.58 4.90
N GLN A 447 -16.79 -13.11 3.71
CA GLN A 447 -16.14 -14.28 3.12
C GLN A 447 -15.53 -13.94 1.77
N VAL A 448 -14.42 -14.60 1.45
CA VAL A 448 -13.81 -14.56 0.12
C VAL A 448 -14.57 -15.54 -0.79
N LEU A 449 -14.96 -15.11 -2.00
CA LEU A 449 -15.64 -15.96 -2.99
C LEU A 449 -14.82 -16.13 -4.27
N ALA A 450 -14.23 -15.04 -4.78
CA ALA A 450 -13.24 -15.09 -5.86
C ALA A 450 -11.94 -14.40 -5.38
N MET A 451 -10.81 -15.08 -5.56
CA MET A 451 -9.52 -14.69 -4.96
C MET A 451 -8.37 -14.68 -5.98
N THR A 452 -7.23 -14.14 -5.59
CA THR A 452 -5.95 -14.55 -6.18
C THR A 452 -5.51 -15.83 -5.51
N SER A 453 -4.93 -16.75 -6.27
CA SER A 453 -4.46 -18.03 -5.76
C SER A 453 -2.98 -17.97 -5.38
N GLY A 454 -2.55 -18.91 -4.53
CA GLY A 454 -1.20 -18.98 -3.98
C GLY A 454 -1.03 -18.09 -2.75
N ARG A 455 0.19 -18.11 -2.20
CA ARG A 455 0.56 -17.43 -0.96
C ARG A 455 1.89 -16.70 -1.13
N TYR A 456 2.02 -15.53 -0.49
CA TYR A 456 3.28 -14.84 -0.36
C TYR A 456 4.11 -15.38 0.80
N GLU A 457 5.37 -15.71 0.54
CA GLU A 457 6.34 -16.13 1.56
C GLU A 457 7.62 -15.29 1.49
N SER A 458 8.28 -15.27 0.34
CA SER A 458 9.44 -14.40 0.06
C SER A 458 9.57 -14.20 -1.45
N THR A 459 10.19 -13.08 -1.86
CA THR A 459 10.52 -12.82 -3.27
C THR A 459 11.55 -13.80 -3.85
N THR A 460 12.26 -14.52 -2.99
CA THR A 460 13.27 -15.51 -3.38
C THR A 460 12.69 -16.90 -3.60
N GLU A 461 11.45 -17.15 -3.18
CA GLU A 461 10.84 -18.47 -3.33
C GLU A 461 10.48 -18.74 -4.80
N PRO A 462 10.75 -19.94 -5.33
CA PRO A 462 10.38 -20.28 -6.70
C PRO A 462 8.88 -20.13 -6.99
N HIS A 463 8.03 -20.32 -5.98
CA HIS A 463 6.58 -20.12 -6.07
C HIS A 463 6.21 -18.69 -6.48
N TRP A 464 6.92 -17.69 -5.95
CA TRP A 464 6.62 -16.27 -6.13
C TRP A 464 6.61 -15.89 -7.61
N GLY A 465 7.72 -16.16 -8.30
CA GLY A 465 7.86 -15.94 -9.73
C GLY A 465 7.25 -17.04 -10.60
N GLY A 466 7.28 -18.28 -10.13
CA GLY A 466 6.86 -19.46 -10.89
C GLY A 466 5.35 -19.56 -11.11
N TYR A 467 4.56 -19.07 -10.15
CA TYR A 467 3.10 -19.15 -10.14
C TYR A 467 2.43 -17.89 -9.60
N TYR A 468 2.73 -17.49 -8.37
CA TYR A 468 1.94 -16.52 -7.60
C TYR A 468 1.79 -15.16 -8.31
N LYS A 469 2.84 -14.70 -8.99
CA LYS A 469 2.80 -13.47 -9.78
C LYS A 469 2.19 -13.62 -11.16
N LYS A 470 2.13 -14.83 -11.73
CA LYS A 470 1.70 -15.05 -13.12
C LYS A 470 0.19 -14.99 -13.26
N THR A 471 -0.29 -14.52 -14.41
CA THR A 471 -1.72 -14.37 -14.74
C THR A 471 -2.56 -15.62 -14.47
N MET A 472 -1.99 -16.82 -14.59
CA MET A 472 -2.71 -18.06 -14.30
C MET A 472 -3.16 -18.19 -12.84
N ALA A 473 -2.50 -17.49 -11.91
CA ALA A 473 -2.87 -17.46 -10.50
C ALA A 473 -4.03 -16.51 -10.20
N HIS A 474 -4.51 -15.78 -11.21
CA HIS A 474 -5.49 -14.70 -11.05
C HIS A 474 -6.78 -14.97 -11.82
N ASN A 475 -7.84 -14.25 -11.47
CA ASN A 475 -9.11 -14.29 -12.18
C ASN A 475 -9.02 -13.51 -13.50
N ALA A 476 -8.10 -13.91 -14.38
CA ALA A 476 -7.75 -13.25 -15.63
C ALA A 476 -7.70 -14.26 -16.79
N ILE A 477 -7.50 -13.78 -18.02
CA ILE A 477 -7.49 -14.62 -19.21
C ILE A 477 -6.08 -15.12 -19.49
N THR A 478 -5.93 -16.43 -19.68
CA THR A 478 -4.72 -17.06 -20.21
C THR A 478 -4.99 -17.70 -21.58
N TYR A 479 -3.94 -18.23 -22.20
CA TYR A 479 -4.04 -18.99 -23.43
C TYR A 479 -3.01 -20.12 -23.47
N ASN A 480 -3.26 -21.13 -24.31
CA ASN A 480 -2.32 -22.23 -24.58
C ASN A 480 -1.73 -22.82 -23.30
N ASP A 481 -2.60 -23.30 -22.42
CA ASP A 481 -2.25 -23.97 -21.16
C ASP A 481 -1.53 -23.06 -20.14
N GLY A 482 -2.12 -21.88 -19.89
CA GLY A 482 -1.72 -20.99 -18.80
C GLY A 482 -0.76 -19.85 -19.18
N GLN A 483 -0.38 -19.69 -20.45
CA GLN A 483 0.41 -18.52 -20.88
C GLN A 483 -0.41 -17.24 -20.70
N GLY A 484 0.23 -16.17 -20.25
CA GLY A 484 -0.47 -14.97 -19.79
C GLY A 484 0.26 -13.67 -20.10
N GLN A 485 0.12 -12.72 -19.21
CA GLN A 485 0.76 -11.40 -19.25
C GLN A 485 2.19 -11.57 -18.76
N GLU A 486 3.16 -11.65 -19.66
CA GLU A 486 4.57 -11.65 -19.27
C GLU A 486 5.39 -11.13 -20.46
N LEU A 487 6.21 -10.11 -20.21
CA LEU A 487 7.12 -9.56 -21.21
C LEU A 487 8.52 -10.13 -21.01
N VAL A 488 9.35 -9.41 -20.24
CA VAL A 488 10.82 -9.56 -20.18
C VAL A 488 11.36 -9.45 -18.74
N GLY A 489 10.57 -8.90 -17.80
CA GLY A 489 11.01 -8.64 -16.42
C GLY A 489 11.17 -9.86 -15.53
N GLY A 490 10.77 -11.04 -16.00
CA GLY A 490 10.67 -12.25 -15.19
C GLY A 490 9.85 -12.02 -13.93
N SER A 491 10.22 -12.68 -12.84
CA SER A 491 9.51 -12.63 -11.55
C SER A 491 9.38 -11.21 -10.97
N GLU A 492 10.30 -10.29 -11.27
CA GLU A 492 10.23 -8.91 -10.75
C GLU A 492 9.22 -8.04 -11.52
N GLY A 493 8.84 -8.45 -12.74
CA GLY A 493 7.98 -7.67 -13.62
C GLY A 493 8.55 -6.29 -13.97
N THR A 494 7.79 -5.48 -14.70
CA THR A 494 8.24 -4.13 -15.08
C THR A 494 7.08 -3.15 -15.22
N ARG A 495 7.39 -1.85 -15.21
CA ARG A 495 6.41 -0.79 -15.53
C ARG A 495 5.93 -0.80 -16.97
N SER A 496 6.59 -1.49 -17.91
CA SER A 496 6.14 -1.51 -19.32
C SER A 496 4.97 -2.47 -19.55
N GLU A 497 4.77 -3.42 -18.64
CA GLU A 497 3.68 -4.40 -18.65
C GLU A 497 2.36 -3.78 -18.20
N LYS A 498 1.89 -2.73 -18.89
CA LYS A 498 0.81 -1.88 -18.42
C LYS A 498 -0.57 -2.43 -18.77
N GLY A 499 -1.50 -2.22 -17.85
CA GLY A 499 -2.93 -2.16 -18.13
C GLY A 499 -3.44 -0.73 -18.02
N GLU A 500 -4.75 -0.57 -18.16
CA GLU A 500 -5.45 0.70 -17.99
C GLU A 500 -6.92 0.46 -17.67
N ILE A 501 -7.49 1.22 -16.73
CA ILE A 501 -8.94 1.37 -16.61
C ILE A 501 -9.37 2.44 -17.61
N SER A 502 -9.85 2.02 -18.78
CA SER A 502 -10.21 2.91 -19.89
C SER A 502 -11.62 3.49 -19.81
N TYR A 503 -12.47 2.93 -18.93
CA TYR A 503 -13.82 3.44 -18.71
C TYR A 503 -14.30 3.11 -17.29
N PHE A 504 -14.87 4.09 -16.59
CA PHE A 504 -15.44 3.93 -15.26
C PHE A 504 -16.62 4.90 -15.08
N ASN A 505 -17.82 4.38 -14.80
CA ASN A 505 -19.03 5.13 -14.38
C ASN A 505 -19.13 6.59 -14.86
N PRO A 506 -19.36 6.89 -16.16
CA PRO A 506 -19.28 8.27 -16.65
C PRO A 506 -20.43 9.18 -16.20
N ASN A 507 -21.58 8.63 -15.79
CA ASN A 507 -22.76 9.40 -15.38
C ASN A 507 -23.36 8.86 -14.07
N PRO A 508 -22.63 8.93 -12.95
CA PRO A 508 -23.11 8.41 -11.68
C PRO A 508 -24.08 9.38 -11.00
N ASP A 509 -24.96 8.86 -10.15
CA ASP A 509 -25.75 9.62 -9.19
C ASP A 509 -24.91 10.03 -7.96
N ALA A 510 -25.55 10.63 -6.94
CA ALA A 510 -24.89 11.06 -5.71
C ALA A 510 -24.21 9.93 -4.91
N ASN A 511 -24.54 8.67 -5.19
CA ASN A 511 -23.92 7.50 -4.58
C ASN A 511 -22.81 6.89 -5.45
N GLY A 512 -22.45 7.52 -6.57
CA GLY A 512 -21.47 6.99 -7.51
C GLY A 512 -22.04 5.94 -8.47
N LEU A 513 -23.38 5.74 -8.51
CA LEU A 513 -24.02 4.66 -9.25
C LEU A 513 -24.73 5.15 -10.51
N SER A 514 -24.60 4.42 -11.62
CA SER A 514 -25.45 4.62 -12.80
C SER A 514 -26.84 4.02 -12.60
N THR A 515 -27.83 4.49 -13.37
CA THR A 515 -29.21 3.96 -13.34
C THR A 515 -29.65 3.59 -14.75
N SER A 516 -30.16 2.38 -14.93
CA SER A 516 -30.67 1.93 -16.22
C SER A 516 -31.98 2.65 -16.57
N PRO A 517 -32.41 2.67 -17.84
CA PRO A 517 -33.73 3.17 -18.22
C PRO A 517 -34.89 2.55 -17.41
N ARG A 518 -34.74 1.29 -16.96
CA ARG A 518 -35.70 0.59 -16.09
C ARG A 518 -35.45 0.75 -14.59
N GLY A 519 -34.63 1.72 -14.18
CA GLY A 519 -34.43 2.09 -12.77
C GLY A 519 -33.48 1.19 -11.99
N VAL A 520 -32.75 0.27 -12.64
CA VAL A 520 -31.80 -0.62 -11.96
C VAL A 520 -30.48 0.11 -11.73
N LYS A 521 -29.94 0.05 -10.51
CA LYS A 521 -28.65 0.66 -10.15
C LYS A 521 -27.49 -0.25 -10.53
N TYR A 522 -26.45 0.31 -11.12
CA TYR A 522 -25.27 -0.45 -11.52
C TYR A 522 -24.00 0.40 -11.59
N ASP A 523 -22.86 -0.26 -11.58
CA ASP A 523 -21.53 0.31 -11.87
C ASP A 523 -20.86 -0.44 -13.02
N ILE A 524 -19.98 0.22 -13.77
CA ILE A 524 -19.21 -0.33 -14.89
C ILE A 524 -17.74 0.02 -14.72
N VAL A 525 -16.89 -0.97 -15.02
CA VAL A 525 -15.47 -0.76 -15.29
C VAL A 525 -15.05 -1.50 -16.56
N LYS A 526 -14.25 -0.84 -17.39
CA LYS A 526 -13.57 -1.46 -18.53
C LYS A 526 -12.07 -1.33 -18.33
N GLY A 527 -11.36 -2.45 -18.45
CA GLY A 527 -9.91 -2.49 -18.47
C GLY A 527 -9.37 -2.91 -19.84
N ASN A 528 -8.22 -2.34 -20.21
CA ASN A 528 -7.44 -2.72 -21.37
C ASN A 528 -6.07 -3.21 -20.91
N ALA A 529 -5.79 -4.50 -21.13
CA ALA A 529 -4.55 -5.15 -20.74
C ALA A 529 -3.64 -5.43 -21.96
N LEU A 530 -3.91 -4.85 -23.12
CA LEU A 530 -3.22 -5.18 -24.38
C LEU A 530 -1.68 -5.15 -24.24
N ASN A 531 -1.15 -4.10 -23.61
CA ASN A 531 0.30 -3.93 -23.44
C ASN A 531 0.91 -4.92 -22.44
N ALA A 532 0.12 -5.52 -21.56
CA ALA A 532 0.59 -6.52 -20.60
C ALA A 532 0.82 -7.90 -21.26
N TYR A 533 0.12 -8.21 -22.35
CA TYR A 533 0.25 -9.48 -23.08
C TYR A 533 1.33 -9.44 -24.17
N GLY A 534 2.31 -8.52 -24.14
CA GLY A 534 3.04 -8.15 -25.37
C GLY A 534 3.83 -9.26 -26.09
N THR A 535 4.16 -10.40 -25.46
CA THR A 535 4.72 -11.59 -26.18
C THR A 535 3.68 -12.41 -26.93
N ALA A 536 2.39 -12.27 -26.58
CA ALA A 536 1.29 -13.03 -27.15
C ALA A 536 0.85 -12.53 -28.55
N ASN A 537 1.31 -11.33 -28.95
CA ASN A 537 0.92 -10.63 -30.18
C ASN A 537 -0.61 -10.48 -30.33
N LEU A 538 -1.24 -9.88 -29.33
CA LEU A 538 -2.66 -9.59 -29.36
C LEU A 538 -2.93 -8.26 -30.08
N SER A 539 -4.10 -8.15 -30.70
CA SER A 539 -4.67 -6.88 -31.17
C SER A 539 -5.77 -6.36 -30.25
N ARG A 540 -6.22 -7.17 -29.27
CA ARG A 540 -7.20 -6.77 -28.26
C ARG A 540 -7.10 -7.64 -27.00
N ALA A 541 -7.22 -7.01 -25.83
CA ALA A 541 -7.33 -7.68 -24.53
C ALA A 541 -8.15 -6.81 -23.56
N GLU A 542 -9.47 -6.79 -23.74
CA GLU A 542 -10.37 -5.95 -22.95
C GLU A 542 -11.27 -6.77 -22.05
N ARG A 543 -11.52 -6.28 -20.83
CA ARG A 543 -12.56 -6.79 -19.95
C ARG A 543 -13.50 -5.67 -19.56
N THR A 544 -14.81 -5.91 -19.67
CA THR A 544 -15.86 -5.03 -19.16
C THR A 544 -16.60 -5.76 -18.05
N MET A 545 -16.66 -5.17 -16.86
CA MET A 545 -17.41 -5.68 -15.72
C MET A 545 -18.52 -4.71 -15.32
N ILE A 546 -19.66 -5.26 -14.97
CA ILE A 546 -20.85 -4.50 -14.58
C ILE A 546 -21.37 -5.08 -13.28
N PHE A 547 -21.34 -4.30 -12.21
CA PHE A 547 -21.96 -4.69 -10.95
C PHE A 547 -23.39 -4.17 -10.90
N VAL A 548 -24.34 -5.04 -11.24
CA VAL A 548 -25.78 -4.80 -11.10
C VAL A 548 -26.15 -4.98 -9.64
N ARG A 549 -26.51 -3.87 -8.98
CA ARG A 549 -26.73 -3.85 -7.53
C ARG A 549 -28.02 -4.59 -7.16
N PRO A 550 -28.05 -5.30 -6.02
CA PRO A 550 -26.96 -5.46 -5.05
C PRO A 550 -26.06 -6.68 -5.28
N SER A 551 -26.38 -7.60 -6.19
CA SER A 551 -25.89 -8.98 -6.08
C SER A 551 -25.43 -9.66 -7.39
N THR A 552 -25.48 -8.99 -8.54
CA THR A 552 -25.11 -9.63 -9.82
C THR A 552 -23.97 -8.92 -10.52
N ILE A 553 -22.96 -9.68 -10.95
CA ILE A 553 -21.83 -9.19 -11.73
C ILE A 553 -21.92 -9.81 -13.13
N VAL A 554 -21.91 -8.97 -14.17
CA VAL A 554 -21.80 -9.39 -15.57
C VAL A 554 -20.42 -9.03 -16.07
N ILE A 555 -19.72 -9.97 -16.69
CA ILE A 555 -18.36 -9.78 -17.20
C ILE A 555 -18.31 -10.19 -18.66
N PHE A 556 -17.73 -9.32 -19.49
CA PHE A 556 -17.40 -9.59 -20.88
C PHE A 556 -15.89 -9.49 -21.07
N ASP A 557 -15.29 -10.54 -21.62
CA ASP A 557 -13.91 -10.55 -22.07
C ASP A 557 -13.88 -10.55 -23.60
N GLN A 558 -13.18 -9.59 -24.21
CA GLN A 558 -12.99 -9.51 -25.65
C GLN A 558 -11.49 -9.52 -25.97
N LEU A 559 -11.02 -10.65 -26.49
CA LEU A 559 -9.63 -10.89 -26.84
C LEU A 559 -9.52 -11.13 -28.34
N ARG A 560 -8.40 -10.72 -28.93
CA ARG A 560 -8.10 -11.03 -30.33
C ARG A 560 -6.60 -11.19 -30.52
N SER A 561 -6.19 -12.32 -31.07
CA SER A 561 -4.83 -12.54 -31.54
C SER A 561 -4.62 -11.87 -32.89
N ALA A 562 -3.45 -11.27 -33.13
CA ALA A 562 -3.17 -10.58 -34.38
C ALA A 562 -2.96 -11.54 -35.55
N ASN A 563 -2.38 -12.72 -35.33
CA ASN A 563 -1.97 -13.61 -36.42
C ASN A 563 -1.96 -15.12 -36.10
N ALA A 564 -2.22 -15.55 -34.87
CA ALA A 564 -2.15 -16.97 -34.50
C ALA A 564 -3.34 -17.40 -33.64
N ASN A 565 -3.97 -18.52 -33.98
CA ASN A 565 -5.03 -19.08 -33.16
C ASN A 565 -4.51 -19.39 -31.75
N LYS A 566 -5.31 -19.06 -30.74
CA LYS A 566 -5.02 -19.32 -29.33
C LYS A 566 -6.12 -20.17 -28.75
N LYS A 567 -5.75 -21.11 -27.89
CA LYS A 567 -6.70 -21.81 -27.03
C LYS A 567 -6.95 -20.91 -25.81
N TRP A 568 -7.98 -20.07 -25.89
CA TRP A 568 -8.30 -19.10 -24.83
C TRP A 568 -8.83 -19.77 -23.58
N GLU A 569 -8.52 -19.20 -22.41
CA GLU A 569 -8.83 -19.77 -21.11
C GLU A 569 -9.31 -18.69 -20.14
N TYR A 570 -10.49 -18.90 -19.56
CA TYR A 570 -11.01 -18.10 -18.45
C TYR A 570 -10.67 -18.79 -17.13
N ASN A 571 -10.00 -18.07 -16.23
CA ASN A 571 -9.61 -18.57 -14.91
C ASN A 571 -10.50 -17.99 -13.81
N LEU A 572 -10.96 -18.86 -12.91
CA LEU A 572 -11.67 -18.50 -11.69
C LEU A 572 -11.13 -19.28 -10.50
N HIS A 573 -10.56 -18.56 -9.55
CA HIS A 573 -9.98 -19.08 -8.32
C HIS A 573 -10.90 -18.85 -7.13
N THR A 574 -11.19 -19.92 -6.41
CA THR A 574 -12.16 -19.92 -5.31
C THR A 574 -11.60 -20.68 -4.10
N PRO A 575 -12.01 -20.34 -2.86
CA PRO A 575 -11.58 -21.08 -1.67
C PRO A 575 -12.36 -22.39 -1.47
N VAL A 576 -13.39 -22.62 -2.28
CA VAL A 576 -14.28 -23.80 -2.22
C VAL A 576 -14.52 -24.37 -3.61
N THR A 577 -14.90 -25.63 -3.68
CA THR A 577 -15.22 -26.28 -4.95
C THR A 577 -16.53 -25.76 -5.56
N GLY A 578 -16.58 -25.70 -6.90
CA GLY A 578 -17.78 -25.38 -7.67
C GLY A 578 -18.55 -26.63 -8.09
N ASN A 579 -19.78 -26.77 -7.61
CA ASN A 579 -20.70 -27.85 -7.93
C ASN A 579 -21.69 -27.42 -9.02
N ALA A 580 -21.95 -28.27 -10.02
CA ALA A 580 -22.89 -27.96 -11.08
C ALA A 580 -24.34 -27.86 -10.55
N VAL A 581 -25.05 -26.79 -10.91
CA VAL A 581 -26.46 -26.56 -10.60
C VAL A 581 -27.12 -25.98 -11.84
N GLY A 582 -27.87 -26.81 -12.58
CA GLY A 582 -28.41 -26.42 -13.89
C GLY A 582 -27.28 -26.12 -14.88
N ASP A 583 -27.28 -24.92 -15.46
CA ASP A 583 -26.24 -24.42 -16.36
C ASP A 583 -25.21 -23.50 -15.67
N GLU A 584 -25.20 -23.47 -14.33
CA GLU A 584 -24.29 -22.70 -13.50
C GLU A 584 -23.44 -23.61 -12.60
N TYR A 585 -22.44 -23.01 -11.94
CA TYR A 585 -21.66 -23.64 -10.88
C TYR A 585 -21.84 -22.87 -9.57
N LYS A 586 -22.30 -23.57 -8.52
CA LYS A 586 -22.45 -23.03 -7.17
C LYS A 586 -21.17 -23.25 -6.36
N PHE A 587 -20.66 -22.17 -5.79
CA PHE A 587 -19.55 -22.13 -4.86
C PHE A 587 -20.08 -21.70 -3.50
N GLU A 588 -19.98 -22.54 -2.48
CA GLU A 588 -20.54 -22.28 -1.15
C GLU A 588 -19.49 -22.50 -0.06
N THR A 589 -19.27 -21.47 0.75
CA THR A 589 -18.40 -21.54 1.92
C THR A 589 -19.05 -22.35 3.03
N LEU A 590 -18.25 -22.80 4.01
CA LEU A 590 -18.76 -23.49 5.20
C LEU A 590 -19.77 -22.65 6.00
N SER A 591 -19.70 -21.32 5.88
CA SER A 591 -20.65 -20.38 6.52
C SER A 591 -21.99 -20.24 5.78
N GLY A 592 -22.15 -20.89 4.63
CA GLY A 592 -23.34 -20.77 3.77
C GLY A 592 -23.32 -19.57 2.81
N THR A 593 -22.32 -18.69 2.90
CA THR A 593 -22.12 -17.62 1.89
C THR A 593 -21.76 -18.27 0.55
N SER A 594 -22.45 -17.89 -0.52
CA SER A 594 -22.28 -18.53 -1.83
C SER A 594 -22.29 -17.56 -3.01
N MET A 595 -21.84 -18.05 -4.16
CA MET A 595 -22.09 -17.46 -5.48
C MET A 595 -22.41 -18.54 -6.50
N CYS A 596 -23.24 -18.20 -7.48
CA CYS A 596 -23.50 -19.03 -8.65
C CYS A 596 -22.88 -18.37 -9.87
N VAL A 597 -22.13 -19.14 -10.65
CA VAL A 597 -21.33 -18.63 -11.78
C VAL A 597 -21.70 -19.37 -13.06
N LYS A 598 -22.12 -18.61 -14.06
CA LYS A 598 -22.32 -19.06 -15.44
C LYS A 598 -21.16 -18.53 -16.28
N VAL A 599 -20.50 -19.39 -17.06
CA VAL A 599 -19.46 -18.99 -18.03
C VAL A 599 -19.84 -19.54 -19.39
N MET A 600 -19.94 -18.66 -20.38
CA MET A 600 -20.33 -18.99 -21.74
C MET A 600 -19.41 -18.32 -22.75
N SER A 601 -19.36 -18.90 -23.95
CA SER A 601 -18.62 -18.38 -25.09
C SER A 601 -19.34 -18.78 -26.39
N ARG A 602 -18.98 -18.13 -27.50
CA ARG A 602 -19.34 -18.59 -28.86
C ARG A 602 -18.66 -19.91 -29.19
N SER A 603 -17.46 -20.14 -28.67
CA SER A 603 -16.75 -21.40 -28.83
C SER A 603 -17.15 -22.37 -27.72
N PRO A 604 -17.26 -23.68 -27.99
CA PRO A 604 -17.45 -24.69 -26.95
C PRO A 604 -16.35 -24.60 -25.89
N LEU A 605 -16.74 -24.77 -24.62
CA LEU A 605 -15.86 -24.71 -23.46
C LEU A 605 -15.75 -26.08 -22.79
N ILE A 606 -14.53 -26.42 -22.35
CA ILE A 606 -14.29 -27.50 -21.39
C ILE A 606 -13.91 -26.85 -20.05
N ARG A 607 -14.61 -27.24 -18.99
CA ARG A 607 -14.21 -26.90 -17.63
C ARG A 607 -13.28 -27.97 -17.07
N SER A 608 -12.18 -27.54 -16.46
CA SER A 608 -11.40 -28.36 -15.54
C SER A 608 -11.34 -27.68 -14.17
N GLN A 609 -11.18 -28.49 -13.13
CA GLN A 609 -10.92 -28.00 -11.78
C GLN A 609 -9.69 -28.70 -11.23
N LYS A 610 -8.76 -27.94 -10.67
CA LYS A 610 -7.70 -28.45 -9.82
C LYS A 610 -7.90 -27.95 -8.40
N SER A 611 -7.49 -28.74 -7.42
CA SER A 611 -7.42 -28.34 -6.02
C SER A 611 -6.03 -28.62 -5.48
N ASP A 612 -5.46 -27.68 -4.76
CA ASP A 612 -4.18 -27.88 -4.07
C ASP A 612 -4.16 -27.03 -2.79
N LYS A 613 -3.22 -27.32 -1.89
CA LYS A 613 -2.93 -26.53 -0.70
C LYS A 613 -1.61 -25.81 -0.93
N ASP A 614 -1.66 -24.81 -1.81
CA ASP A 614 -0.57 -23.90 -2.16
C ASP A 614 0.51 -24.46 -3.12
N SER A 615 0.35 -25.66 -3.70
CA SER A 615 1.39 -26.29 -4.54
C SER A 615 1.28 -26.03 -6.06
N PHE A 616 0.35 -25.17 -6.51
CA PHE A 616 0.26 -24.87 -7.93
C PHE A 616 1.54 -24.20 -8.45
N GLY A 617 2.16 -24.81 -9.46
CA GLY A 617 3.41 -24.33 -10.06
C GLY A 617 4.69 -24.70 -9.30
N THR A 618 4.59 -25.40 -8.16
CA THR A 618 5.74 -26.00 -7.43
C THR A 618 5.82 -27.52 -7.59
N GLU A 619 4.98 -28.09 -8.48
CA GLU A 619 4.81 -29.52 -8.76
C GLU A 619 6.14 -30.24 -9.08
N SER A 620 7.15 -29.52 -9.58
CA SER A 620 8.49 -30.02 -9.93
C SER A 620 9.60 -29.66 -8.93
N LEU A 621 9.31 -28.90 -7.87
CA LEU A 621 10.32 -28.23 -7.04
C LEU A 621 10.45 -28.81 -5.61
N GLY A 622 9.69 -29.86 -5.30
CA GLY A 622 9.64 -30.42 -3.94
C GLY A 622 8.78 -29.55 -3.01
N SER A 623 8.05 -30.20 -2.12
CA SER A 623 7.11 -29.53 -1.21
C SER A 623 7.85 -28.69 -0.16
N PHE A 624 7.64 -27.38 -0.15
CA PHE A 624 7.86 -26.54 1.02
C PHE A 624 6.50 -26.38 1.72
N PRO A 625 6.22 -27.09 2.83
CA PRO A 625 4.91 -26.99 3.45
C PRO A 625 4.75 -25.60 4.09
N PRO A 626 3.71 -24.83 3.71
CA PRO A 626 3.44 -23.54 4.33
C PRO A 626 3.08 -23.72 5.81
N LYS A 627 3.38 -22.72 6.64
CA LYS A 627 2.99 -22.71 8.08
C LYS A 627 1.48 -22.80 8.30
N THR A 628 0.66 -22.43 7.30
CA THR A 628 -0.80 -22.61 7.31
C THR A 628 -1.30 -22.78 5.87
N PRO A 629 -1.78 -23.97 5.45
CA PRO A 629 -2.19 -24.18 4.08
C PRO A 629 -3.50 -23.46 3.75
N VAL A 630 -3.54 -22.76 2.62
CA VAL A 630 -4.77 -22.18 2.06
C VAL A 630 -5.33 -23.16 1.04
N THR A 631 -6.56 -23.63 1.27
CA THR A 631 -7.21 -24.50 0.27
C THR A 631 -7.74 -23.62 -0.86
N HIS A 632 -7.30 -23.90 -2.08
CA HIS A 632 -7.79 -23.21 -3.28
C HIS A 632 -8.32 -24.19 -4.33
N PHE A 633 -9.17 -23.67 -5.21
CA PHE A 633 -9.70 -24.39 -6.35
C PHE A 633 -9.55 -23.52 -7.59
N TRP A 634 -8.78 -24.01 -8.56
CA TRP A 634 -8.62 -23.36 -9.86
C TRP A 634 -9.63 -23.95 -10.83
N ASN A 635 -10.66 -23.16 -11.16
CA ASN A 635 -11.68 -23.51 -12.14
C ASN A 635 -11.32 -22.86 -13.48
N LYS A 636 -10.89 -23.67 -14.45
CA LYS A 636 -10.47 -23.20 -15.78
C LYS A 636 -11.51 -23.56 -16.82
N PHE A 637 -11.95 -22.59 -17.62
CA PHE A 637 -12.86 -22.78 -18.75
C PHE A 637 -12.10 -22.49 -20.04
N ALA A 638 -11.69 -23.55 -20.73
CA ALA A 638 -10.85 -23.46 -21.91
C ALA A 638 -11.65 -23.72 -23.19
N TYR A 639 -11.31 -23.01 -24.25
CA TYR A 639 -11.81 -23.33 -25.59
C TYR A 639 -11.42 -24.75 -25.98
N VAL A 640 -12.34 -25.48 -26.61
CA VAL A 640 -12.02 -26.80 -27.18
C VAL A 640 -11.02 -26.65 -28.33
N ASN A 641 -11.30 -25.71 -29.23
CA ASN A 641 -10.50 -25.45 -30.43
C ASN A 641 -9.84 -24.07 -30.37
N PRO A 642 -8.58 -23.92 -30.81
CA PRO A 642 -7.93 -22.63 -30.92
C PRO A 642 -8.62 -21.70 -31.93
N THR A 643 -8.73 -20.41 -31.60
CA THR A 643 -9.34 -19.37 -32.46
C THR A 643 -8.56 -18.06 -32.41
N LEU A 644 -8.78 -17.17 -33.38
CA LEU A 644 -8.26 -15.80 -33.33
C LEU A 644 -8.96 -14.97 -32.24
N ASP A 645 -10.30 -15.04 -32.23
CA ASP A 645 -11.14 -14.27 -31.32
C ASP A 645 -11.45 -15.08 -30.05
N GLY A 646 -11.27 -14.43 -28.90
CA GLY A 646 -11.68 -14.90 -27.59
C GLY A 646 -12.84 -14.04 -27.08
N LEU A 647 -13.96 -14.67 -26.74
CA LEU A 647 -15.12 -14.03 -26.13
C LEU A 647 -15.58 -14.91 -24.98
N PHE A 648 -15.48 -14.40 -23.75
CA PHE A 648 -16.13 -15.01 -22.60
C PHE A 648 -17.19 -14.06 -22.07
N VAL A 649 -18.34 -14.62 -21.71
CA VAL A 649 -19.37 -13.94 -20.93
C VAL A 649 -19.51 -14.72 -19.64
N SER A 650 -19.35 -14.06 -18.50
CA SER A 650 -19.68 -14.67 -17.22
C SER A 650 -20.69 -13.84 -16.45
N VAL A 651 -21.58 -14.54 -15.75
CA VAL A 651 -22.55 -13.94 -14.84
C VAL A 651 -22.38 -14.59 -13.47
N ILE A 652 -22.08 -13.75 -12.48
CA ILE A 652 -21.89 -14.16 -11.08
C ILE A 652 -23.06 -13.61 -10.28
N ARG A 653 -23.80 -14.47 -9.58
CA ARG A 653 -24.97 -14.12 -8.76
C ARG A 653 -24.67 -14.48 -7.31
N LEU A 654 -24.54 -13.47 -6.45
CA LEU A 654 -24.29 -13.66 -5.02
C LEU A 654 -25.49 -14.32 -4.36
N ASP A 655 -25.23 -15.29 -3.48
CA ASP A 655 -26.22 -16.09 -2.75
C ASP A 655 -27.16 -16.94 -3.63
N CYS A 656 -26.86 -17.11 -4.91
CA CYS A 656 -27.57 -18.03 -5.82
C CYS A 656 -29.11 -17.90 -5.79
N PRO A 657 -29.69 -16.70 -5.99
CA PRO A 657 -31.15 -16.56 -5.95
C PRO A 657 -31.83 -17.42 -7.02
N LEU A 658 -33.06 -17.88 -6.79
CA LEU A 658 -33.79 -18.65 -7.81
C LEU A 658 -34.18 -17.79 -9.02
N THR A 659 -34.45 -16.51 -8.79
CA THR A 659 -34.83 -15.54 -9.83
C THR A 659 -34.24 -14.15 -9.52
N PRO A 660 -33.95 -13.33 -10.55
CA PRO A 660 -34.00 -13.67 -11.96
C PRO A 660 -32.84 -14.61 -12.36
N ILE A 661 -33.11 -15.48 -13.33
CA ILE A 661 -32.08 -16.29 -13.99
C ILE A 661 -31.40 -15.41 -15.04
N ALA A 662 -30.08 -15.58 -15.21
CA ALA A 662 -29.32 -14.87 -16.22
C ALA A 662 -29.36 -15.58 -17.58
N ASN A 663 -29.86 -14.88 -18.60
CA ASN A 663 -29.89 -15.36 -19.97
C ASN A 663 -28.77 -14.70 -20.77
N VAL A 664 -27.92 -15.50 -21.40
CA VAL A 664 -26.85 -15.05 -22.29
C VAL A 664 -27.19 -15.49 -23.70
N ALA A 665 -27.16 -14.56 -24.65
CA ALA A 665 -27.45 -14.81 -26.04
C ALA A 665 -26.34 -14.25 -26.95
N PHE A 666 -25.93 -15.04 -27.93
CA PHE A 666 -24.94 -14.65 -28.93
C PHE A 666 -25.64 -14.44 -30.26
N PHE A 667 -25.59 -13.20 -30.77
CA PHE A 667 -26.05 -12.85 -32.11
C PHE A 667 -24.85 -12.46 -32.98
N SER A 668 -25.10 -12.31 -34.28
CA SER A 668 -24.07 -11.79 -35.19
C SER A 668 -23.66 -10.37 -34.77
N GLY A 669 -22.38 -10.17 -34.44
CA GLY A 669 -21.81 -8.87 -34.09
C GLY A 669 -22.18 -8.31 -32.70
N ILE A 670 -23.03 -8.99 -31.93
CA ILE A 670 -23.49 -8.52 -30.63
C ILE A 670 -23.77 -9.66 -29.65
N THR A 671 -23.41 -9.45 -28.39
CA THR A 671 -23.66 -10.40 -27.30
C THR A 671 -24.55 -9.72 -26.27
N SER A 672 -25.60 -10.40 -25.81
CA SER A 672 -26.60 -9.83 -24.89
C SER A 672 -26.69 -10.67 -23.61
N VAL A 673 -26.87 -10.00 -22.49
CA VAL A 673 -27.13 -10.59 -21.17
C VAL A 673 -28.37 -9.93 -20.58
N ASN A 674 -29.38 -10.74 -20.28
CA ASN A 674 -30.57 -10.32 -19.55
C ASN A 674 -30.52 -10.88 -18.11
N VAL A 675 -30.72 -10.01 -17.13
CA VAL A 675 -30.88 -10.37 -15.71
C VAL A 675 -32.10 -9.63 -15.17
N GLY A 676 -33.27 -10.25 -15.28
CA GLY A 676 -34.53 -9.64 -14.84
C GLY A 676 -34.82 -8.34 -15.60
N ASN A 677 -34.88 -7.21 -14.88
CA ASN A 677 -35.11 -5.88 -15.44
C ASN A 677 -33.82 -5.15 -15.87
N PHE A 678 -32.71 -5.88 -16.00
CA PHE A 678 -31.46 -5.36 -16.49
C PHE A 678 -31.06 -6.06 -17.77
N ASP A 679 -30.93 -5.31 -18.86
CA ASP A 679 -30.45 -5.81 -20.14
C ASP A 679 -29.15 -5.09 -20.47
N VAL A 680 -28.14 -5.86 -20.85
CA VAL A 680 -26.90 -5.30 -21.35
C VAL A 680 -26.43 -6.04 -22.58
N SER A 681 -25.99 -5.29 -23.58
CA SER A 681 -25.39 -5.85 -24.77
C SER A 681 -24.05 -5.20 -25.08
N LEU A 682 -23.14 -6.00 -25.61
CA LEU A 682 -21.80 -5.58 -26.03
C LEU A 682 -21.59 -5.98 -27.49
N THR A 683 -21.25 -5.01 -28.33
CA THR A 683 -20.90 -5.28 -29.73
C THR A 683 -19.51 -5.89 -29.85
N ASP A 684 -19.22 -6.54 -30.97
CA ASP A 684 -17.89 -7.06 -31.27
C ASP A 684 -16.84 -5.92 -31.35
N ALA A 685 -17.27 -4.68 -31.62
CA ALA A 685 -16.44 -3.48 -31.56
C ALA A 685 -16.24 -2.92 -30.13
N GLY A 686 -16.85 -3.52 -29.12
CA GLY A 686 -16.71 -3.10 -27.72
C GLY A 686 -17.61 -1.96 -27.28
N VAL A 687 -18.70 -1.70 -28.02
CA VAL A 687 -19.71 -0.70 -27.65
C VAL A 687 -20.73 -1.33 -26.71
N LEU A 688 -20.82 -0.81 -25.49
CA LEU A 688 -21.74 -1.27 -24.47
C LEU A 688 -23.07 -0.51 -24.56
N GLN A 689 -24.19 -1.22 -24.43
CA GLN A 689 -25.53 -0.64 -24.31
C GLN A 689 -26.25 -1.27 -23.12
N VAL A 690 -26.76 -0.44 -22.21
CA VAL A 690 -27.56 -0.85 -21.05
C VAL A 690 -29.00 -0.38 -21.24
N LYS A 691 -29.97 -1.26 -20.98
CA LYS A 691 -31.42 -1.01 -21.14
C LYS A 691 -32.23 -1.41 -19.90
#